data_AF-A0A1F8J3C2-F1
#
_entry.id   AF-A0A1F8J3C2-F1
#
_cell.length_a   1.000
_cell.length_b   1.000
_cell.length_c   1.000
_cell.angle_alpha   90.00
_cell.angle_beta   90.00
_cell.angle_gamma   90.00
#
_symmetry.space_group_name_H-M   'P 1'
#
loop_
_entity.id
_entity.type
_entity.pdbx_description
1 polymer ?
#
loop_
_entity_poly.entity_id
_entity_poly.type
_entity_poly.pdbx_seq_one_letter_code
_entity_poly.pdbx_strand_id
1 'polypeptide(L)'
;MSHKILPTVSFQTATSSLVDIEECHLPLERIVKKVYKKSVANRPVTTTIKTLQPQRYTMDLNLKSKKVDRLVRSKANALPIQPNLVQAKDLQSSAAYKRFRDMTQKDRFRGTLLNHMHNQWIEMYGAGKAEMLQAQFKELISILDANGAAIFGELITKEAFQKLINHYNQILKTQGSKSWIHSYINLANHPDFLGNTNFNGAFLHPLLIAMISYRIGGPIRIVDARGKDAEPISVLAQDNMLHIDNTPFNDEYKIILTWEKDKPSGPKGQNFVFIPGTHQGARNCFVDKDGNAWSTENASIFITEEHIQQVFDFQKEVLPEASPMVIEASHHDKPLTTVFAAGSLVHHRYRTEEGFARSCMIMAYHRAADNPGQFIAPTHLDAVSTDDCDLNSFLFGKHGAGTEEQFLRALTSNAGEVATVMDKLKTGRDGAEVVAQEKRKLTQQELEKWKAVAIHAPTVEQLKIEKAFFPLGQELTQEEFVQLIHQMMVFDKHGPLDLILYSDSHEEIRKWARNQIREMRVDRLQSRIRKWAPMMASPTRHHLQSPEQLKAIADQLAVIATRDIKAHNRAILDPTEKISQEDAFRSVKQLLTDLGEAITRCESRQTFLSTSLFLFMACDTLCRMQGIASNEEARTLGVQLLANYVATGVLVEKQIQQKKS
;
A
#
# COMPACT_ATOMS: atom_id res chain seq x y z
N MET A 1 7.02 -72.68 -26.46
CA MET A 1 7.74 -72.43 -27.72
C MET A 1 7.07 -71.24 -28.38
N SER A 2 7.62 -70.04 -28.16
CA SER A 2 8.44 -69.30 -29.14
C SER A 2 7.61 -68.68 -30.26
N HIS A 3 7.50 -67.35 -30.27
CA HIS A 3 8.08 -66.54 -31.34
C HIS A 3 8.31 -65.10 -30.86
N LYS A 4 9.57 -64.69 -30.96
CA LYS A 4 10.09 -63.33 -30.76
C LYS A 4 9.81 -62.51 -32.03
N ILE A 5 9.37 -61.26 -31.85
CA ILE A 5 9.63 -60.16 -32.79
C ILE A 5 10.18 -58.99 -31.95
N LEU A 6 11.33 -58.48 -32.38
CA LEU A 6 12.11 -57.40 -31.79
C LEU A 6 11.38 -56.04 -31.85
N PRO A 7 11.60 -55.14 -30.88
CA PRO A 7 11.52 -53.72 -31.13
C PRO A 7 12.90 -53.06 -31.18
N THR A 8 12.98 -52.16 -32.14
CA THR A 8 14.03 -51.22 -32.53
C THR A 8 14.43 -50.30 -31.39
N VAL A 9 15.74 -50.07 -31.23
CA VAL A 9 16.32 -49.10 -30.29
C VAL A 9 16.34 -47.71 -30.96
N SER A 10 15.70 -46.71 -30.34
CA SER A 10 15.99 -45.29 -30.60
C SER A 10 16.54 -44.65 -29.34
N PHE A 11 17.61 -43.87 -29.50
CA PHE A 11 18.29 -43.15 -28.42
C PHE A 11 17.49 -41.90 -28.06
N GLN A 12 17.05 -41.77 -26.80
CA GLN A 12 16.66 -40.50 -26.18
C GLN A 12 17.68 -40.13 -25.11
N THR A 13 18.34 -38.99 -25.31
CA THR A 13 19.19 -38.30 -24.35
C THR A 13 18.33 -37.77 -23.19
N ALA A 14 18.51 -38.34 -21.99
CA ALA A 14 17.90 -37.86 -20.77
C ALA A 14 18.65 -36.64 -20.23
N THR A 15 17.90 -35.56 -20.06
CA THR A 15 18.22 -34.30 -19.38
C THR A 15 18.39 -34.53 -17.87
N SER A 16 19.40 -33.88 -17.28
CA SER A 16 19.66 -33.94 -15.84
C SER A 16 18.64 -33.09 -15.07
N SER A 17 17.82 -33.75 -14.26
CA SER A 17 17.02 -33.14 -13.19
C SER A 17 17.91 -32.89 -11.97
N LEU A 18 17.90 -31.66 -11.45
CA LEU A 18 18.35 -31.34 -10.11
C LEU A 18 17.23 -31.74 -9.14
N VAL A 19 17.53 -32.71 -8.28
CA VAL A 19 16.68 -33.14 -7.16
C VAL A 19 17.07 -32.32 -5.94
N ASP A 20 16.10 -31.66 -5.32
CA ASP A 20 16.20 -31.06 -3.99
C ASP A 20 16.56 -32.13 -2.95
N ILE A 21 17.61 -31.88 -2.18
CA ILE A 21 17.91 -32.64 -0.95
C ILE A 21 18.08 -31.61 0.17
N GLU A 22 16.99 -31.31 0.86
CA GLU A 22 17.03 -30.85 2.24
C GLU A 22 17.21 -32.07 3.17
N GLU A 23 18.05 -31.87 4.19
CA GLU A 23 18.25 -32.69 5.39
C GLU A 23 18.67 -34.17 5.22
N CYS A 24 19.98 -34.41 5.21
CA CYS A 24 20.57 -35.62 5.81
C CYS A 24 22.01 -35.36 6.24
N HIS A 25 22.24 -35.28 7.56
CA HIS A 25 23.57 -35.32 8.16
C HIS A 25 24.16 -36.74 8.08
N LEU A 26 24.93 -37.07 7.03
CA LEU A 26 25.88 -38.20 7.05
C LEU A 26 27.12 -37.93 6.15
N PRO A 27 28.32 -38.46 6.50
CA PRO A 27 29.59 -38.07 5.86
C PRO A 27 29.75 -38.63 4.44
N LEU A 28 30.27 -37.79 3.54
CA LEU A 28 30.45 -37.93 2.09
C LEU A 28 31.37 -39.08 1.59
N GLU A 29 31.80 -40.01 2.42
CA GLU A 29 32.81 -41.03 2.04
C GLU A 29 32.25 -42.34 1.47
N ARG A 30 30.93 -42.55 1.43
CA ARG A 30 30.34 -43.84 1.00
C ARG A 30 29.70 -43.88 -0.39
N ILE A 31 29.56 -42.76 -1.09
CA ILE A 31 28.94 -42.75 -2.43
C ILE A 31 29.95 -43.03 -3.55
N VAL A 32 31.26 -42.86 -3.30
CA VAL A 32 32.30 -43.02 -4.34
C VAL A 32 32.70 -44.48 -4.62
N LYS A 33 32.26 -45.47 -3.82
CA LYS A 33 32.75 -46.86 -3.95
C LYS A 33 31.86 -47.84 -4.74
N LYS A 34 30.74 -47.41 -5.35
CA LYS A 34 29.84 -48.35 -6.07
C LYS A 34 29.77 -48.22 -7.59
N VAL A 35 30.55 -47.34 -8.22
CA VAL A 35 30.53 -47.16 -9.70
C VAL A 35 31.84 -47.54 -10.40
N TYR A 36 32.95 -47.75 -9.69
CA TYR A 36 34.23 -48.12 -10.31
C TYR A 36 34.62 -49.58 -10.09
N LYS A 37 34.05 -50.48 -10.90
CA LYS A 37 34.67 -51.78 -11.24
C LYS A 37 34.12 -52.31 -12.57
N LYS A 38 34.51 -51.68 -13.68
CA LYS A 38 34.78 -52.33 -14.99
C LYS A 38 35.10 -51.29 -16.06
N SER A 39 36.38 -51.14 -16.34
CA SER A 39 36.98 -51.19 -17.68
C SER A 39 38.28 -50.38 -17.68
N VAL A 40 39.35 -51.08 -18.04
CA VAL A 40 40.68 -50.52 -18.24
C VAL A 40 40.74 -50.10 -19.71
N ALA A 41 41.00 -48.81 -19.95
CA ALA A 41 41.62 -48.34 -21.18
C ALA A 41 42.34 -47.02 -20.89
N ASN A 42 43.66 -47.05 -21.02
CA ASN A 42 44.59 -45.93 -20.84
C ASN A 42 44.18 -44.69 -21.64
N ARG A 43 43.76 -43.63 -20.94
CA ARG A 43 44.02 -42.22 -21.30
C ARG A 43 44.20 -41.44 -19.99
N PRO A 44 45.22 -40.59 -19.83
CA PRO A 44 45.25 -39.65 -18.73
C PRO A 44 44.10 -38.66 -18.96
N VAL A 45 42.99 -38.85 -18.25
CA VAL A 45 41.99 -37.79 -18.10
C VAL A 45 42.60 -36.82 -17.12
N THR A 46 43.24 -35.78 -17.66
CA THR A 46 43.54 -34.57 -16.89
C THR A 46 42.18 -33.97 -16.53
N THR A 47 41.59 -34.40 -15.43
CA THR A 47 40.44 -33.74 -14.84
C THR A 47 40.97 -32.42 -14.30
N THR A 48 41.06 -31.41 -15.17
CA THR A 48 41.23 -30.02 -14.76
C THR A 48 39.97 -29.69 -13.98
N ILE A 49 40.02 -29.88 -12.66
CA ILE A 49 39.09 -29.22 -11.75
C ILE A 49 39.39 -27.74 -11.95
N LYS A 50 38.68 -27.10 -12.89
CA LYS A 50 38.57 -25.65 -12.91
C LYS A 50 37.90 -25.32 -11.59
N THR A 51 38.69 -24.99 -10.57
CA THR A 51 38.21 -24.22 -9.43
C THR A 51 37.57 -22.97 -10.04
N LEU A 52 36.23 -22.98 -10.13
CA LEU A 52 35.45 -21.81 -10.50
C LEU A 52 35.87 -20.74 -9.51
N GLN A 53 36.60 -19.73 -9.99
CA GLN A 53 36.94 -18.62 -9.11
C GLN A 53 35.65 -18.03 -8.57
N PRO A 54 35.59 -17.71 -7.27
CA PRO A 54 34.41 -17.10 -6.69
C PRO A 54 34.06 -15.85 -7.48
N GLN A 55 32.80 -15.73 -7.90
CA GLN A 55 32.36 -14.57 -8.66
C GLN A 55 32.59 -13.28 -7.85
N ARG A 56 33.22 -12.30 -8.49
CA ARG A 56 33.50 -10.98 -7.92
C ARG A 56 32.73 -9.90 -8.67
N TYR A 57 32.28 -8.88 -7.93
CA TYR A 57 31.47 -7.78 -8.44
C TYR A 57 32.18 -6.45 -8.17
N THR A 58 32.61 -5.76 -9.23
CA THR A 58 33.26 -4.44 -9.10
C THR A 58 32.20 -3.35 -9.18
N MET A 59 32.07 -2.54 -8.12
CA MET A 59 31.04 -1.49 -8.03
C MET A 59 31.48 -0.19 -8.71
N ASP A 60 31.77 -0.24 -10.00
CA ASP A 60 32.15 0.92 -10.83
C ASP A 60 31.61 0.81 -12.26
N LEU A 61 31.24 1.94 -12.87
CA LEU A 61 30.83 2.06 -14.27
C LEU A 61 31.94 2.56 -15.21
N ASN A 62 33.11 2.92 -14.68
CA ASN A 62 34.24 3.53 -15.40
C ASN A 62 33.85 4.79 -16.19
N LEU A 63 33.09 5.70 -15.55
CA LEU A 63 32.58 6.93 -16.14
C LEU A 63 33.37 8.17 -15.68
N LYS A 64 33.65 9.08 -16.63
CA LYS A 64 34.16 10.44 -16.35
C LYS A 64 33.06 11.31 -15.73
N SER A 65 33.42 12.24 -14.83
CA SER A 65 32.45 13.10 -14.09
C SER A 65 31.42 13.79 -14.99
N LYS A 66 31.83 14.49 -16.06
CA LYS A 66 30.89 15.17 -17.00
C LYS A 66 29.84 14.25 -17.64
N LYS A 67 30.08 12.93 -17.70
CA LYS A 67 29.11 11.96 -18.22
C LYS A 67 28.10 11.52 -17.16
N VAL A 68 28.44 11.57 -15.87
CA VAL A 68 27.58 11.15 -14.76
C VAL A 68 26.32 12.01 -14.70
N ASP A 69 26.47 13.34 -14.61
CA ASP A 69 25.34 14.25 -14.54
C ASP A 69 24.41 14.16 -15.76
N ARG A 70 24.99 14.01 -16.96
CA ARG A 70 24.21 13.87 -18.19
C ARG A 70 23.35 12.60 -18.17
N LEU A 71 23.92 11.48 -17.71
CA LEU A 71 23.22 10.20 -17.64
C LEU A 71 22.13 10.18 -16.56
N VAL A 72 22.36 10.87 -15.43
CA VAL A 72 21.32 11.03 -14.41
C VAL A 72 20.17 11.88 -14.96
N ARG A 73 20.48 13.03 -15.58
CA ARG A 73 19.45 13.90 -16.19
C ARG A 73 18.66 13.19 -17.29
N SER A 74 19.30 12.37 -18.13
CA SER A 74 18.58 11.61 -19.18
C SER A 74 17.61 10.55 -18.62
N LYS A 75 17.70 10.22 -17.33
CA LYS A 75 16.81 9.27 -16.66
C LYS A 75 15.71 9.96 -15.86
N ALA A 76 15.93 11.22 -15.48
CA ALA A 76 15.01 11.99 -14.67
C ALA A 76 15.02 13.46 -15.13
N ASN A 77 14.14 13.77 -16.09
CA ASN A 77 13.99 15.10 -16.68
C ASN A 77 12.53 15.54 -16.85
N ALA A 78 11.57 14.76 -16.36
CA ALA A 78 10.17 15.16 -16.43
C ALA A 78 9.90 16.37 -15.55
N LEU A 79 8.93 17.20 -15.97
CA LEU A 79 8.43 18.27 -15.12
C LEU A 79 7.56 17.66 -14.00
N PRO A 80 7.77 18.03 -12.74
CA PRO A 80 6.98 17.51 -11.64
C PRO A 80 5.53 17.96 -11.76
N ILE A 81 4.59 17.03 -11.60
CA ILE A 81 3.16 17.33 -11.50
C ILE A 81 2.90 17.97 -10.14
N GLN A 82 2.36 19.18 -10.15
CA GLN A 82 2.04 19.92 -8.93
C GLN A 82 0.61 19.59 -8.47
N PRO A 83 0.35 19.49 -7.16
CA PRO A 83 -1.00 19.44 -6.64
C PRO A 83 -1.75 20.73 -6.95
N ASN A 84 -3.06 20.63 -7.12
CA ASN A 84 -3.94 21.80 -7.28
C ASN A 84 -5.29 21.48 -6.65
N LEU A 85 -5.61 22.15 -5.54
CA LEU A 85 -6.87 22.00 -4.82
C LEU A 85 -7.85 23.07 -5.30
N VAL A 86 -8.99 22.65 -5.84
CA VAL A 86 -9.99 23.55 -6.43
C VAL A 86 -11.40 23.25 -5.92
N GLN A 87 -12.31 24.21 -6.08
CA GLN A 87 -13.72 23.98 -5.83
C GLN A 87 -14.32 23.10 -6.94
N ALA A 88 -15.41 22.39 -6.65
CA ALA A 88 -16.04 21.46 -7.60
C ALA A 88 -16.43 22.12 -8.94
N LYS A 89 -16.79 23.41 -8.93
CA LYS A 89 -17.16 24.20 -10.10
C LYS A 89 -15.97 24.49 -11.04
N ASP A 90 -14.74 24.43 -10.52
CA ASP A 90 -13.51 24.78 -11.22
C ASP A 90 -12.72 23.53 -11.69
N LEU A 91 -13.31 22.33 -11.53
CA LEU A 91 -12.73 21.09 -11.99
C LEU A 91 -12.73 20.99 -13.51
N GLN A 92 -11.61 20.52 -14.08
CA GLN A 92 -11.52 20.31 -15.54
C GLN A 92 -12.55 19.29 -16.05
N SER A 93 -12.90 18.30 -15.24
CA SER A 93 -13.91 17.29 -15.59
C SER A 93 -14.64 16.82 -14.34
N SER A 94 -15.55 17.64 -13.80
CA SER A 94 -16.38 17.27 -12.63
C SER A 94 -17.15 15.97 -12.85
N ALA A 95 -17.57 15.73 -14.09
CA ALA A 95 -18.22 14.50 -14.50
C ALA A 95 -17.35 13.26 -14.30
N ALA A 96 -16.02 13.34 -14.14
CA ALA A 96 -15.17 12.17 -13.85
C ALA A 96 -15.23 11.70 -12.38
N TYR A 97 -15.74 12.55 -11.46
CA TYR A 97 -15.65 12.34 -10.03
C TYR A 97 -16.95 11.72 -9.51
N LYS A 98 -16.87 10.48 -9.03
CA LYS A 98 -18.02 9.72 -8.50
C LYS A 98 -18.73 10.45 -7.36
N ARG A 99 -17.99 11.24 -6.58
CA ARG A 99 -18.54 12.11 -5.53
C ARG A 99 -19.65 13.05 -6.04
N PHE A 100 -19.50 13.61 -7.24
CA PHE A 100 -20.43 14.58 -7.83
C PHE A 100 -21.46 13.98 -8.79
N ARG A 101 -21.49 12.65 -8.93
CA ARG A 101 -22.48 11.91 -9.73
C ARG A 101 -23.65 11.42 -8.89
N ASP A 102 -24.74 11.07 -9.56
CA ASP A 102 -25.93 10.40 -9.00
C ASP A 102 -26.53 11.10 -7.77
N MET A 103 -26.43 12.43 -7.69
CA MET A 103 -26.80 13.18 -6.49
C MET A 103 -28.23 12.92 -6.04
N THR A 104 -29.19 12.83 -6.97
CA THR A 104 -30.59 12.49 -6.65
C THR A 104 -30.73 11.11 -5.99
N GLN A 105 -29.97 10.10 -6.45
CA GLN A 105 -30.01 8.77 -5.84
C GLN A 105 -29.37 8.79 -4.45
N LYS A 106 -28.25 9.52 -4.31
CA LYS A 106 -27.56 9.69 -3.03
C LYS A 106 -28.43 10.39 -1.98
N ASP A 107 -29.15 11.43 -2.39
CA ASP A 107 -30.08 12.16 -1.51
C ASP A 107 -31.29 11.31 -1.13
N ARG A 108 -31.84 10.54 -2.07
CA ARG A 108 -32.89 9.55 -1.77
C ARG A 108 -32.41 8.55 -0.73
N PHE A 109 -31.22 7.96 -0.91
CA PHE A 109 -30.66 7.00 0.04
C PHE A 109 -30.50 7.61 1.44
N ARG A 110 -29.99 8.84 1.55
CA ARG A 110 -29.87 9.56 2.83
C ARG A 110 -31.20 9.67 3.56
N GLY A 111 -32.25 10.08 2.84
CA GLY A 111 -33.61 10.15 3.40
C GLY A 111 -34.13 8.79 3.82
N THR A 112 -33.94 7.77 2.99
CA THR A 112 -34.36 6.39 3.29
C THR A 112 -33.65 5.82 4.51
N LEU A 113 -32.33 6.01 4.64
CA LEU A 113 -31.55 5.59 5.80
C LEU A 113 -32.05 6.22 7.10
N LEU A 114 -32.24 7.55 7.10
CA LEU A 114 -32.76 8.25 8.28
C LEU A 114 -34.15 7.74 8.68
N ASN A 115 -35.05 7.54 7.71
CA ASN A 115 -36.40 7.05 7.98
C ASN A 115 -36.38 5.63 8.57
N HIS A 116 -35.55 4.72 8.04
CA HIS A 116 -35.44 3.36 8.59
C HIS A 116 -34.92 3.36 10.04
N MET A 117 -33.85 4.11 10.32
CA MET A 117 -33.31 4.23 11.67
C MET A 117 -34.31 4.86 12.63
N HIS A 118 -34.99 5.92 12.20
CA HIS A 118 -35.99 6.61 13.01
C HIS A 118 -37.19 5.72 13.35
N ASN A 119 -37.75 5.02 12.35
CA ASN A 119 -38.85 4.08 12.57
C ASN A 119 -38.46 2.96 13.55
N GLN A 120 -37.25 2.41 13.41
CA GLN A 120 -36.75 1.40 14.33
C GLN A 120 -36.60 1.95 15.75
N TRP A 121 -36.13 3.18 15.92
CA TRP A 121 -36.07 3.82 17.23
C TRP A 121 -37.45 4.14 17.81
N ILE A 122 -38.46 4.43 16.99
CA ILE A 122 -39.85 4.58 17.46
C ILE A 122 -40.32 3.26 18.06
N GLU A 123 -40.12 2.15 17.34
CA GLU A 123 -40.51 0.81 17.80
C GLU A 123 -39.81 0.42 19.11
N MET A 124 -38.53 0.75 19.25
CA MET A 124 -37.73 0.38 20.42
C MET A 124 -37.92 1.30 21.64
N TYR A 125 -38.06 2.61 21.42
CA TYR A 125 -37.90 3.63 22.46
C TYR A 125 -39.02 4.69 22.48
N GLY A 126 -39.97 4.65 21.54
CA GLY A 126 -41.02 5.64 21.37
C GLY A 126 -40.59 6.90 20.61
N ALA A 127 -41.58 7.66 20.13
CA ALA A 127 -41.38 8.79 19.22
C ALA A 127 -40.43 9.88 19.75
N GLY A 128 -40.61 10.32 21.01
CA GLY A 128 -39.79 11.38 21.59
C GLY A 128 -38.30 11.04 21.65
N LYS A 129 -37.95 9.80 22.06
CA LYS A 129 -36.54 9.38 22.09
C LYS A 129 -35.99 9.18 20.67
N ALA A 130 -36.80 8.70 19.73
CA ALA A 130 -36.41 8.55 18.32
C ALA A 130 -36.07 9.90 17.66
N GLU A 131 -36.80 10.97 17.97
CA GLU A 131 -36.49 12.33 17.51
C GLU A 131 -35.15 12.82 18.07
N MET A 132 -34.91 12.61 19.37
CA MET A 132 -33.63 12.96 20.02
C MET A 132 -32.45 12.21 19.40
N LEU A 133 -32.59 10.90 19.17
CA LEU A 133 -31.55 10.07 18.55
C LEU A 133 -31.25 10.51 17.12
N GLN A 134 -32.29 10.84 16.33
CA GLN A 134 -32.10 11.38 14.99
C GLN A 134 -31.38 12.73 15.00
N ALA A 135 -31.72 13.62 15.95
CA ALA A 135 -31.03 14.90 16.11
C ALA A 135 -29.56 14.71 16.49
N GLN A 136 -29.25 13.78 17.41
CA GLN A 136 -27.87 13.44 17.79
C GLN A 136 -27.08 12.86 16.61
N PHE A 137 -27.68 11.97 15.81
CA PHE A 137 -27.04 11.47 14.60
C PHE A 137 -26.70 12.61 13.62
N LYS A 138 -27.65 13.54 13.40
CA LYS A 138 -27.41 14.72 12.56
C LYS A 138 -26.32 15.64 13.11
N GLU A 139 -26.20 15.79 14.44
CA GLU A 139 -25.11 16.54 15.09
C GLU A 139 -23.74 15.93 14.74
N LEU A 140 -23.62 14.60 14.79
CA LEU A 140 -22.38 13.89 14.40
C LEU A 140 -22.06 14.06 12.91
N ILE A 141 -23.09 14.02 12.04
CA ILE A 141 -22.93 14.30 10.61
C ILE A 141 -22.45 15.74 10.39
N SER A 142 -23.01 16.72 11.11
CA SER A 142 -22.58 18.12 11.00
C SER A 142 -21.12 18.33 11.42
N ILE A 143 -20.62 17.60 12.42
CA ILE A 143 -19.20 17.62 12.78
C ILE A 143 -18.33 17.12 11.62
N LEU A 144 -18.70 15.99 11.04
CA LEU A 144 -18.00 15.41 9.89
C LEU A 144 -18.07 16.32 8.66
N ASP A 145 -19.20 17.01 8.44
CA ASP A 145 -19.39 17.93 7.32
C ASP A 145 -18.62 19.25 7.46
N ALA A 146 -18.58 19.81 8.66
CA ALA A 146 -17.85 21.05 8.89
C ALA A 146 -16.34 20.83 8.76
N ASN A 147 -15.83 19.72 9.30
CA ASN A 147 -14.39 19.51 9.46
C ASN A 147 -13.78 18.54 8.44
N GLY A 148 -14.59 17.73 7.78
CA GLY A 148 -14.14 16.60 6.95
C GLY A 148 -13.68 15.39 7.76
N ALA A 149 -13.69 15.49 9.09
CA ALA A 149 -13.38 14.41 10.03
C ALA A 149 -14.23 14.50 11.30
N ALA A 150 -14.43 13.37 11.97
CA ALA A 150 -14.99 13.25 13.32
C ALA A 150 -14.10 12.33 14.16
N ILE A 151 -13.75 12.76 15.37
CA ILE A 151 -12.80 12.07 16.26
C ILE A 151 -13.55 11.58 17.49
N PHE A 152 -13.44 10.29 17.78
CA PHE A 152 -14.07 9.63 18.92
C PHE A 152 -12.99 9.08 19.86
N GLY A 153 -13.10 9.40 21.15
CA GLY A 153 -12.27 8.81 22.19
C GLY A 153 -13.03 7.67 22.87
N GLU A 154 -12.38 6.52 23.05
CA GLU A 154 -12.93 5.38 23.80
C GLU A 154 -14.31 4.91 23.27
N LEU A 155 -14.43 4.78 21.95
CA LEU A 155 -15.66 4.27 21.30
C LEU A 155 -16.02 2.85 21.77
N ILE A 156 -15.00 2.06 22.09
CA ILE A 156 -15.11 0.82 22.87
C ILE A 156 -14.34 0.99 24.18
N THR A 157 -14.65 0.18 25.18
CA THR A 157 -13.96 0.26 26.49
C THR A 157 -12.47 -0.06 26.36
N LYS A 158 -11.65 0.46 27.29
CA LYS A 158 -10.21 0.17 27.34
C LYS A 158 -9.90 -1.32 27.44
N GLU A 159 -10.72 -2.12 28.12
CA GLU A 159 -10.52 -3.57 28.24
C GLU A 159 -10.71 -4.26 26.89
N ALA A 160 -11.77 -3.89 26.14
CA ALA A 160 -11.99 -4.38 24.78
C ALA A 160 -10.87 -3.91 23.84
N PHE A 161 -10.42 -2.67 23.98
CA PHE A 161 -9.31 -2.14 23.19
C PHE A 161 -7.98 -2.85 23.51
N GLN A 162 -7.72 -3.21 24.77
CA GLN A 162 -6.54 -4.01 25.12
C GLN A 162 -6.56 -5.39 24.47
N LYS A 163 -7.74 -6.03 24.32
CA LYS A 163 -7.87 -7.30 23.56
C LYS A 163 -7.50 -7.10 22.09
N LEU A 164 -7.92 -6.00 21.47
CA LEU A 164 -7.52 -5.62 20.12
C LEU A 164 -6.00 -5.52 20.02
N ILE A 165 -5.36 -4.75 20.92
CA ILE A 165 -3.90 -4.57 20.95
C ILE A 165 -3.19 -5.91 21.04
N ASN A 166 -3.61 -6.77 21.97
CA ASN A 166 -2.97 -8.07 22.18
C ASN A 166 -3.01 -8.94 20.93
N HIS A 167 -4.16 -9.02 20.25
CA HIS A 167 -4.31 -9.81 19.04
C HIS A 167 -3.55 -9.18 17.85
N TYR A 168 -3.66 -7.86 17.69
CA TYR A 168 -2.93 -7.11 16.67
C TYR A 168 -1.41 -7.31 16.79
N ASN A 169 -0.87 -7.23 18.00
CA ASN A 169 0.56 -7.42 18.27
C ASN A 169 1.05 -8.83 17.92
N GLN A 170 0.24 -9.86 18.17
CA GLN A 170 0.57 -11.24 17.81
C GLN A 170 0.68 -11.41 16.29
N ILE A 171 -0.28 -10.86 15.55
CA ILE A 171 -0.28 -10.88 14.08
C ILE A 171 0.93 -10.12 13.54
N LEU A 172 1.15 -8.89 14.01
CA LEU A 172 2.23 -8.05 13.50
C LEU A 172 3.62 -8.63 13.80
N LYS A 173 3.81 -9.24 14.97
CA LYS A 173 5.08 -9.88 15.35
C LYS A 173 5.47 -11.02 14.39
N THR A 174 4.49 -11.80 13.97
CA THR A 174 4.68 -13.00 13.14
C THR A 174 4.74 -12.64 11.65
N GLN A 175 3.78 -11.86 11.17
CA GLN A 175 3.55 -11.62 9.75
C GLN A 175 3.88 -10.20 9.27
N GLY A 176 4.14 -9.26 10.19
CA GLY A 176 4.43 -7.88 9.84
C GLY A 176 5.69 -7.70 8.98
N SER A 177 5.73 -6.62 8.20
CA SER A 177 6.82 -6.34 7.24
C SER A 177 8.18 -6.05 7.90
N LYS A 178 8.19 -5.57 9.16
CA LYS A 178 9.42 -5.19 9.90
C LYS A 178 10.35 -4.28 9.09
N SER A 179 9.79 -3.34 8.32
CA SER A 179 10.58 -2.35 7.60
C SER A 179 11.14 -1.29 8.55
N TRP A 180 12.10 -0.51 8.08
CA TRP A 180 12.76 0.54 8.87
C TRP A 180 11.83 1.74 9.16
N ILE A 181 10.85 2.02 8.30
CA ILE A 181 9.91 3.14 8.46
C ILE A 181 8.66 2.77 9.27
N HIS A 182 8.16 1.55 9.08
CA HIS A 182 7.04 0.97 9.80
C HIS A 182 7.02 -0.56 9.64
N SER A 183 6.34 -1.25 10.55
CA SER A 183 5.89 -2.62 10.32
C SER A 183 4.45 -2.60 9.83
N TYR A 184 4.17 -3.23 8.70
CA TYR A 184 2.87 -3.27 8.04
C TYR A 184 2.25 -4.66 8.10
N ILE A 185 0.92 -4.72 8.21
CA ILE A 185 0.13 -5.93 7.95
C ILE A 185 -1.10 -5.61 7.09
N ASN A 186 -1.39 -6.52 6.13
CA ASN A 186 -2.65 -6.52 5.39
C ASN A 186 -3.70 -7.33 6.17
N LEU A 187 -4.70 -6.66 6.73
CA LEU A 187 -5.73 -7.29 7.56
C LEU A 187 -6.76 -8.06 6.74
N ALA A 188 -6.81 -7.89 5.41
CA ALA A 188 -7.61 -8.76 4.53
C ALA A 188 -7.21 -10.24 4.64
N ASN A 189 -5.96 -10.51 5.02
CA ASN A 189 -5.46 -11.87 5.25
C ASN A 189 -5.80 -12.42 6.65
N HIS A 190 -6.49 -11.62 7.49
CA HIS A 190 -6.88 -11.94 8.88
C HIS A 190 -8.39 -11.75 9.09
N PRO A 191 -9.24 -12.52 8.37
CA PRO A 191 -10.70 -12.47 8.54
C PRO A 191 -11.14 -12.70 10.00
N ASP A 192 -10.48 -13.63 10.69
CA ASP A 192 -10.70 -13.96 12.11
C ASP A 192 -10.45 -12.77 13.06
N PHE A 193 -9.48 -11.92 12.74
CA PHE A 193 -9.23 -10.68 13.48
C PHE A 193 -10.31 -9.65 13.21
N LEU A 194 -10.69 -9.46 11.94
CA LEU A 194 -11.70 -8.47 11.53
C LEU A 194 -13.10 -8.81 12.09
N GLY A 195 -13.42 -10.10 12.18
CA GLY A 195 -14.70 -10.61 12.68
C GLY A 195 -14.81 -10.68 14.21
N ASN A 196 -13.76 -10.34 14.94
CA ASN A 196 -13.74 -10.55 16.38
C ASN A 196 -14.62 -9.54 17.13
N THR A 197 -15.81 -10.00 17.52
CA THR A 197 -16.84 -9.20 18.20
C THR A 197 -16.41 -8.67 19.57
N ASN A 198 -15.30 -9.14 20.16
CA ASN A 198 -14.78 -8.58 21.40
C ASN A 198 -14.25 -7.15 21.23
N PHE A 199 -13.91 -6.74 20.00
CA PHE A 199 -13.27 -5.44 19.77
C PHE A 199 -13.50 -4.83 18.38
N ASN A 200 -14.12 -5.54 17.42
CA ASN A 200 -14.33 -5.02 16.08
C ASN A 200 -15.19 -3.74 16.04
N GLY A 201 -16.00 -3.49 17.08
CA GLY A 201 -16.67 -2.20 17.29
C GLY A 201 -15.73 -0.99 17.31
N ALA A 202 -14.42 -1.15 17.52
CA ALA A 202 -13.49 -0.04 17.38
C ALA A 202 -13.42 0.51 15.93
N PHE A 203 -13.68 -0.33 14.92
CA PHE A 203 -13.54 -0.01 13.49
C PHE A 203 -14.75 -0.42 12.61
N LEU A 204 -15.69 -1.23 13.09
CA LEU A 204 -16.90 -1.68 12.37
C LEU A 204 -18.20 -1.28 13.07
N HIS A 205 -18.15 -0.41 14.08
CA HIS A 205 -19.37 -0.07 14.82
C HIS A 205 -20.45 0.51 13.90
N PRO A 206 -21.71 0.05 13.99
CA PRO A 206 -22.81 0.46 13.11
C PRO A 206 -23.01 1.98 13.00
N LEU A 207 -22.73 2.74 14.07
CA LEU A 207 -22.76 4.21 14.02
C LEU A 207 -21.78 4.78 12.99
N LEU A 208 -20.53 4.29 12.95
CA LEU A 208 -19.51 4.78 12.01
C LEU A 208 -19.90 4.42 10.57
N ILE A 209 -20.43 3.20 10.38
CA ILE A 209 -20.91 2.71 9.09
C ILE A 209 -22.10 3.56 8.60
N ALA A 210 -23.06 3.86 9.47
CA ALA A 210 -24.18 4.75 9.16
C ALA A 210 -23.71 6.16 8.80
N MET A 211 -22.74 6.72 9.53
CA MET A 211 -22.18 8.05 9.22
C MET A 211 -21.52 8.08 7.84
N ILE A 212 -20.65 7.12 7.54
CA ILE A 212 -19.97 7.05 6.24
C ILE A 212 -20.98 6.80 5.11
N SER A 213 -21.90 5.85 5.29
CA SER A 213 -22.93 5.53 4.30
C SER A 213 -23.86 6.71 4.02
N TYR A 214 -24.26 7.45 5.05
CA TYR A 214 -25.01 8.69 4.90
C TYR A 214 -24.22 9.75 4.11
N ARG A 215 -22.92 9.92 4.41
CA ARG A 215 -22.10 10.90 3.72
C ARG A 215 -21.89 10.57 2.25
N ILE A 216 -21.51 9.34 1.95
CA ILE A 216 -21.31 8.84 0.58
C ILE A 216 -22.64 8.79 -0.20
N GLY A 217 -23.77 8.53 0.47
CA GLY A 217 -25.09 8.44 -0.15
C GLY A 217 -25.37 7.07 -0.78
N GLY A 218 -25.02 5.99 -0.09
CA GLY A 218 -25.36 4.64 -0.54
C GLY A 218 -24.80 3.55 0.38
N PRO A 219 -25.12 2.28 0.10
CA PRO A 219 -24.45 1.15 0.72
C PRO A 219 -22.94 1.25 0.51
N ILE A 220 -22.17 0.91 1.54
CA ILE A 220 -20.71 0.98 1.51
C ILE A 220 -20.09 -0.39 1.69
N ARG A 221 -18.84 -0.50 1.27
CA ARG A 221 -18.02 -1.70 1.46
C ARG A 221 -16.59 -1.34 1.82
N ILE A 222 -15.89 -2.28 2.45
CA ILE A 222 -14.47 -2.14 2.72
C ILE A 222 -13.69 -2.41 1.43
N VAL A 223 -12.67 -1.61 1.17
CA VAL A 223 -11.78 -1.75 0.00
C VAL A 223 -10.32 -1.95 0.39
N ASP A 224 -9.95 -1.58 1.61
CA ASP A 224 -8.61 -1.76 2.19
C ASP A 224 -8.73 -1.89 3.72
N ALA A 225 -7.97 -2.80 4.31
CA ALA A 225 -7.83 -2.94 5.76
C ALA A 225 -6.37 -3.22 6.08
N ARG A 226 -5.73 -2.31 6.82
CA ARG A 226 -4.29 -2.42 7.12
C ARG A 226 -3.93 -1.95 8.50
N GLY A 227 -2.87 -2.55 9.04
CA GLY A 227 -2.25 -2.19 10.31
C GLY A 227 -0.83 -1.67 10.11
N LYS A 228 -0.41 -0.69 10.92
CA LYS A 228 0.95 -0.16 10.90
C LYS A 228 1.46 0.18 12.31
N ASP A 229 2.66 -0.30 12.63
CA ASP A 229 3.46 0.20 13.76
C ASP A 229 4.55 1.14 13.28
N ALA A 230 4.66 2.28 13.94
CA ALA A 230 5.59 3.34 13.62
C ALA A 230 6.42 3.72 14.85
N GLU A 231 7.74 3.56 14.74
CA GLU A 231 8.69 4.13 15.70
C GLU A 231 8.90 5.63 15.39
N PRO A 232 9.29 6.46 16.37
CA PRO A 232 9.71 7.84 16.13
C PRO A 232 10.89 7.90 15.14
N ILE A 233 10.69 8.62 14.04
CA ILE A 233 11.68 8.85 12.98
C ILE A 233 11.26 10.09 12.19
N SER A 234 12.18 10.94 11.75
CA SER A 234 11.86 11.99 10.78
C SER A 234 12.11 11.48 9.36
N VAL A 235 11.10 11.56 8.49
CA VAL A 235 11.22 11.14 7.09
C VAL A 235 10.07 11.68 6.22
N LEU A 236 10.42 12.18 5.02
CA LEU A 236 9.49 12.38 3.91
C LEU A 236 9.42 11.10 3.07
N ALA A 237 8.47 10.24 3.42
CA ALA A 237 8.07 9.09 2.62
C ALA A 237 6.65 9.31 2.12
N GLN A 238 6.39 8.95 0.86
CA GLN A 238 5.17 9.31 0.12
C GLN A 238 3.87 9.05 0.91
N ASP A 239 3.72 7.88 1.52
CA ASP A 239 2.53 7.49 2.28
C ASP A 239 2.33 8.24 3.62
N ASN A 240 3.29 9.10 4.00
CA ASN A 240 3.30 9.86 5.24
C ASN A 240 3.53 11.37 5.01
N MET A 241 3.56 11.85 3.77
CA MET A 241 3.63 13.29 3.45
C MET A 241 2.30 14.00 3.72
N LEU A 242 2.23 15.33 3.58
CA LEU A 242 0.94 16.04 3.54
C LEU A 242 0.24 15.71 2.21
N HIS A 243 -0.92 15.07 2.25
CA HIS A 243 -1.57 14.55 1.04
C HIS A 243 -3.10 14.45 1.14
N ILE A 244 -3.71 14.16 -0.01
CA ILE A 244 -5.06 13.59 -0.13
C ILE A 244 -4.90 12.13 -0.53
N ASP A 245 -5.64 11.22 0.12
CA ASP A 245 -5.55 9.78 -0.13
C ASP A 245 -6.35 9.40 -1.39
N ASN A 246 -6.03 8.23 -1.96
CA ASN A 246 -6.75 7.60 -3.07
C ASN A 246 -6.75 8.39 -4.40
N THR A 247 -7.43 7.82 -5.39
CA THR A 247 -7.75 8.48 -6.66
C THR A 247 -8.75 9.62 -6.45
N PRO A 248 -8.58 10.77 -7.14
CA PRO A 248 -9.49 11.92 -6.97
C PRO A 248 -10.89 11.59 -7.51
N PHE A 249 -11.01 10.54 -8.33
CA PHE A 249 -12.26 10.16 -8.98
C PHE A 249 -13.19 9.33 -8.09
N ASN A 250 -12.69 8.73 -6.99
CA ASN A 250 -13.48 7.96 -6.03
C ASN A 250 -13.89 8.83 -4.83
N ASP A 251 -15.01 8.49 -4.20
CA ASP A 251 -15.42 9.06 -2.92
C ASP A 251 -15.05 8.06 -1.81
N GLU A 252 -13.88 8.26 -1.20
CA GLU A 252 -13.34 7.38 -0.16
C GLU A 252 -13.43 8.02 1.21
N TYR A 253 -13.99 7.27 2.15
CA TYR A 253 -13.91 7.58 3.57
C TYR A 253 -13.05 6.52 4.24
N LYS A 254 -12.36 6.94 5.30
CA LYS A 254 -11.57 6.03 6.12
C LYS A 254 -11.96 6.13 7.57
N ILE A 255 -11.83 5.00 8.24
CA ILE A 255 -11.74 4.91 9.70
C ILE A 255 -10.28 4.65 10.02
N ILE A 256 -9.66 5.53 10.81
CA ILE A 256 -8.32 5.33 11.37
C ILE A 256 -8.39 5.21 12.88
N LEU A 257 -7.86 4.10 13.40
CA LEU A 257 -7.65 3.89 14.83
C LEU A 257 -6.21 4.25 15.13
N THR A 258 -5.97 5.03 16.18
CA THR A 258 -4.62 5.41 16.61
C THR A 258 -4.48 5.29 18.12
N TRP A 259 -3.36 4.70 18.56
CA TRP A 259 -3.03 4.53 19.96
C TRP A 259 -1.52 4.56 20.20
N GLU A 260 -1.11 4.82 21.43
CA GLU A 260 0.27 4.61 21.87
C GLU A 260 0.58 3.11 21.81
N LYS A 261 1.65 2.72 21.11
CA LYS A 261 1.98 1.30 20.91
C LYS A 261 1.98 0.52 22.22
N ASP A 262 1.39 -0.68 22.19
CA ASP A 262 1.20 -1.60 23.32
C ASP A 262 0.26 -1.13 24.45
N LYS A 263 -0.32 0.08 24.37
CA LYS A 263 -1.15 0.64 25.44
C LYS A 263 -2.54 1.10 24.97
N PRO A 264 -3.60 0.92 25.77
CA PRO A 264 -4.95 1.35 25.42
C PRO A 264 -5.12 2.84 25.76
N SER A 265 -4.26 3.69 25.20
CA SER A 265 -4.23 5.14 25.37
C SER A 265 -4.07 5.84 24.03
N GLY A 266 -4.36 7.13 23.98
CA GLY A 266 -4.29 7.87 22.73
C GLY A 266 -2.86 8.06 22.22
N PRO A 267 -2.71 8.47 20.95
CA PRO A 267 -1.40 8.67 20.37
C PRO A 267 -0.76 9.94 20.95
N LYS A 268 0.54 9.86 21.24
CA LYS A 268 1.35 10.91 21.91
C LYS A 268 2.56 11.33 21.08
N GLY A 269 2.48 11.16 19.77
CA GLY A 269 3.59 11.38 18.85
C GLY A 269 3.24 10.87 17.47
N GLN A 270 3.67 11.60 16.43
CA GLN A 270 3.41 11.26 15.03
C GLN A 270 1.90 11.09 14.77
N ASN A 271 1.08 12.01 15.28
CA ASN A 271 -0.37 11.86 15.29
C ASN A 271 -0.96 12.04 13.88
N PHE A 272 -2.22 11.65 13.72
CA PHE A 272 -2.98 12.00 12.52
C PHE A 272 -3.34 13.48 12.56
N VAL A 273 -3.00 14.21 11.51
CA VAL A 273 -3.26 15.65 11.38
C VAL A 273 -4.08 15.89 10.13
N PHE A 274 -5.01 16.85 10.16
CA PHE A 274 -5.80 17.23 9.00
C PHE A 274 -6.12 18.72 8.99
N ILE A 275 -6.54 19.22 7.82
CA ILE A 275 -6.84 20.63 7.57
C ILE A 275 -8.33 20.75 7.25
N PRO A 276 -9.16 21.17 8.24
CA PRO A 276 -10.61 21.31 8.08
C PRO A 276 -11.02 22.15 6.86
N GLY A 277 -12.16 21.81 6.26
CA GLY A 277 -12.73 22.52 5.11
C GLY A 277 -12.15 22.09 3.76
N THR A 278 -10.92 21.58 3.71
CA THR A 278 -10.28 21.17 2.44
C THR A 278 -11.04 20.05 1.72
N HIS A 279 -11.76 19.20 2.48
CA HIS A 279 -12.63 18.16 1.93
C HIS A 279 -13.80 18.71 1.11
N GLN A 280 -14.15 20.00 1.20
CA GLN A 280 -15.16 20.62 0.33
C GLN A 280 -14.64 20.84 -1.10
N GLY A 281 -13.32 20.87 -1.26
CA GLY A 281 -12.66 20.90 -2.57
C GLY A 281 -12.46 19.51 -3.15
N ALA A 282 -11.78 19.51 -4.30
CA ALA A 282 -11.22 18.33 -4.92
C ALA A 282 -9.88 18.70 -5.56
N ARG A 283 -8.93 17.78 -5.51
CA ARG A 283 -7.72 17.85 -6.32
C ARG A 283 -8.15 17.85 -7.79
N ASN A 284 -7.58 18.74 -8.59
CA ASN A 284 -7.89 18.83 -10.01
C ASN A 284 -7.34 17.61 -10.78
N CYS A 285 -7.90 17.36 -11.96
CA CYS A 285 -7.43 16.34 -12.90
C CYS A 285 -6.88 16.97 -14.17
N PHE A 286 -6.28 16.14 -14.99
CA PHE A 286 -5.92 16.44 -16.37
C PHE A 286 -6.91 15.75 -17.30
N VAL A 287 -7.10 16.30 -18.49
CA VAL A 287 -7.91 15.71 -19.55
C VAL A 287 -7.03 15.53 -20.78
N ASP A 288 -6.98 14.31 -21.31
CA ASP A 288 -6.24 14.03 -22.53
C ASP A 288 -6.98 14.52 -23.79
N LYS A 289 -6.34 14.38 -24.96
CA LYS A 289 -6.90 14.78 -26.26
C LYS A 289 -8.19 14.03 -26.63
N ASP A 290 -8.41 12.86 -26.03
CA ASP A 290 -9.55 11.98 -26.29
C ASP A 290 -10.68 12.23 -25.26
N GLY A 291 -10.48 13.18 -24.33
CA GLY A 291 -11.44 13.56 -23.30
C GLY A 291 -11.37 12.71 -22.03
N ASN A 292 -10.39 11.82 -21.90
CA ASN A 292 -10.26 10.97 -20.71
C ASN A 292 -9.62 11.75 -19.56
N ALA A 293 -10.28 11.74 -18.42
CA ALA A 293 -9.74 12.34 -17.20
C ALA A 293 -8.75 11.38 -16.52
N TRP A 294 -7.59 11.91 -16.15
CA TRP A 294 -6.53 11.22 -15.44
C TRP A 294 -5.83 12.14 -14.44
N SER A 295 -5.10 11.56 -13.50
CA SER A 295 -4.27 12.30 -12.55
C SER A 295 -3.10 11.41 -12.10
N THR A 296 -2.25 11.84 -11.18
CA THR A 296 -1.12 11.02 -10.69
C THR A 296 -0.98 11.06 -9.17
N GLU A 297 -0.15 10.19 -8.61
CA GLU A 297 0.09 10.15 -7.16
C GLU A 297 0.79 11.43 -6.66
N ASN A 298 1.63 12.08 -7.47
CA ASN A 298 2.26 13.35 -7.13
C ASN A 298 1.27 14.52 -7.04
N ALA A 299 0.19 14.50 -7.83
CA ALA A 299 -0.87 15.53 -7.77
C ALA A 299 -1.60 15.58 -6.42
N SER A 300 -1.36 14.61 -5.52
CA SER A 300 -1.91 14.58 -4.16
C SER A 300 -0.97 15.12 -3.08
N ILE A 301 0.26 15.54 -3.38
CA ILE A 301 1.31 15.77 -2.36
C ILE A 301 1.63 17.25 -2.18
N PHE A 302 1.44 17.79 -0.97
CA PHE A 302 1.57 19.22 -0.63
C PHE A 302 2.78 19.50 0.29
N ILE A 303 4.01 19.27 -0.20
CA ILE A 303 5.23 19.30 0.62
C ILE A 303 6.15 20.51 0.39
N THR A 304 5.66 21.56 -0.25
CA THR A 304 6.40 22.82 -0.45
C THR A 304 5.70 23.96 0.26
N GLU A 305 6.42 25.05 0.56
CA GLU A 305 5.84 26.26 1.12
C GLU A 305 4.66 26.77 0.27
N GLU A 306 4.84 26.78 -1.06
CA GLU A 306 3.81 27.20 -2.01
C GLU A 306 2.55 26.31 -1.93
N HIS A 307 2.71 24.98 -1.92
CA HIS A 307 1.56 24.07 -1.86
C HIS A 307 0.82 24.15 -0.52
N ILE A 308 1.54 24.31 0.59
CA ILE A 308 0.91 24.50 1.90
C ILE A 308 0.14 25.82 1.93
N GLN A 309 0.70 26.88 1.35
CA GLN A 309 0.00 28.17 1.26
C GLN A 309 -1.26 28.06 0.39
N GLN A 310 -1.20 27.39 -0.77
CA GLN A 310 -2.38 27.12 -1.61
C GLN A 310 -3.49 26.38 -0.83
N VAL A 311 -3.14 25.44 0.04
CA VAL A 311 -4.11 24.74 0.89
C VAL A 311 -4.75 25.69 1.91
N PHE A 312 -3.98 26.59 2.52
CA PHE A 312 -4.52 27.57 3.46
C PHE A 312 -5.36 28.66 2.78
N ASP A 313 -4.98 29.05 1.57
CA ASP A 313 -5.76 29.97 0.74
C ASP A 313 -7.11 29.33 0.40
N PHE A 314 -7.12 28.07 -0.03
CA PHE A 314 -8.35 27.30 -0.22
C PHE A 314 -9.17 27.20 1.07
N GLN A 315 -8.55 26.86 2.21
CA GLN A 315 -9.23 26.81 3.51
C GLN A 315 -9.88 28.15 3.85
N LYS A 316 -9.22 29.27 3.56
CA LYS A 316 -9.73 30.62 3.81
C LYS A 316 -10.94 30.95 2.92
N GLU A 317 -11.00 30.43 1.70
CA GLU A 317 -12.18 30.59 0.84
C GLU A 317 -13.41 29.86 1.39
N VAL A 318 -13.23 28.65 1.92
CA VAL A 318 -14.35 27.81 2.40
C VAL A 318 -14.70 28.03 3.87
N LEU A 319 -13.73 28.44 4.69
CA LEU A 319 -13.85 28.70 6.13
C LEU A 319 -13.07 29.98 6.53
N PRO A 320 -13.57 31.18 6.16
CA PRO A 320 -12.84 32.44 6.32
C PRO A 320 -12.37 32.73 7.75
N GLU A 321 -13.21 32.44 8.74
CA GLU A 321 -12.96 32.75 10.15
C GLU A 321 -12.04 31.73 10.85
N ALA A 322 -11.73 30.61 10.18
CA ALA A 322 -10.97 29.51 10.77
C ALA A 322 -9.50 29.46 10.30
N SER A 323 -9.18 29.96 9.11
CA SER A 323 -7.88 29.79 8.45
C SER A 323 -6.75 30.68 9.04
N PRO A 324 -5.52 30.17 9.24
CA PRO A 324 -5.12 28.76 9.11
C PRO A 324 -5.57 27.93 10.32
N MET A 325 -6.12 26.76 10.05
CA MET A 325 -6.48 25.76 11.05
C MET A 325 -5.94 24.40 10.65
N VAL A 326 -5.15 23.82 11.55
CA VAL A 326 -4.61 22.47 11.46
C VAL A 326 -4.98 21.76 12.76
N ILE A 327 -5.63 20.59 12.65
CA ILE A 327 -6.10 19.81 13.79
C ILE A 327 -5.21 18.58 13.95
N GLU A 328 -4.71 18.36 15.17
CA GLU A 328 -3.95 17.17 15.53
C GLU A 328 -4.81 16.21 16.37
N ALA A 329 -5.13 15.04 15.83
CA ALA A 329 -5.87 14.00 16.53
C ALA A 329 -4.99 13.32 17.59
N SER A 330 -4.94 13.94 18.78
CA SER A 330 -4.19 13.47 19.94
C SER A 330 -5.10 13.32 21.16
N HIS A 331 -4.73 12.42 22.07
CA HIS A 331 -5.38 12.28 23.36
C HIS A 331 -4.44 11.59 24.36
N HIS A 332 -4.38 12.06 25.61
CA HIS A 332 -3.47 11.48 26.60
C HIS A 332 -3.87 10.06 27.03
N ASP A 333 -5.16 9.85 27.32
CA ASP A 333 -5.61 8.62 27.99
C ASP A 333 -6.49 7.68 27.17
N LYS A 334 -7.00 8.10 26.01
CA LYS A 334 -8.04 7.36 25.27
C LYS A 334 -7.57 7.05 23.85
N PRO A 335 -7.65 5.78 23.41
CA PRO A 335 -7.42 5.47 22.01
C PRO A 335 -8.44 6.22 21.15
N LEU A 336 -8.01 6.61 19.95
CA LEU A 336 -8.82 7.42 19.06
C LEU A 336 -9.30 6.60 17.86
N THR A 337 -10.59 6.74 17.55
CA THR A 337 -11.19 6.32 16.29
C THR A 337 -11.59 7.57 15.52
N THR A 338 -11.06 7.76 14.31
CA THR A 338 -11.36 8.94 13.48
C THR A 338 -11.99 8.50 12.16
N VAL A 339 -13.17 9.03 11.86
CA VAL A 339 -13.83 8.93 10.55
C VAL A 339 -13.45 10.17 9.75
N PHE A 340 -12.99 10.04 8.52
CA PHE A 340 -12.64 11.20 7.68
C PHE A 340 -12.81 10.94 6.18
N ALA A 341 -13.04 12.03 5.43
CA ALA A 341 -13.18 12.04 3.98
C ALA A 341 -11.81 11.90 3.29
N ALA A 342 -11.21 10.70 3.36
CA ALA A 342 -9.86 10.43 2.87
C ALA A 342 -9.59 10.85 1.42
N GLY A 343 -10.58 10.71 0.54
CA GLY A 343 -10.49 11.06 -0.88
C GLY A 343 -10.47 12.56 -1.19
N SER A 344 -10.69 13.44 -0.20
CA SER A 344 -10.70 14.90 -0.43
C SER A 344 -10.09 15.74 0.70
N LEU A 345 -9.99 15.22 1.92
CA LEU A 345 -9.40 15.94 3.05
C LEU A 345 -7.88 15.94 2.97
N VAL A 346 -7.27 17.12 2.99
CA VAL A 346 -5.82 17.25 3.11
C VAL A 346 -5.41 16.86 4.53
N HIS A 347 -4.56 15.84 4.63
CA HIS A 347 -4.16 15.26 5.90
C HIS A 347 -2.72 14.74 5.87
N HIS A 348 -2.20 14.45 7.06
CA HIS A 348 -0.80 14.13 7.29
C HIS A 348 -0.69 13.08 8.39
N ARG A 349 0.22 12.12 8.22
CA ARG A 349 0.74 11.28 9.31
C ARG A 349 2.22 11.57 9.45
N TYR A 350 2.50 12.79 9.88
CA TYR A 350 3.84 13.34 9.91
C TYR A 350 4.75 12.52 10.82
N ARG A 351 6.04 12.45 10.45
CA ARG A 351 7.04 11.59 11.09
C ARG A 351 8.06 12.48 11.79
N THR A 352 8.22 12.29 13.10
CA THR A 352 9.14 13.03 13.96
C THR A 352 10.00 12.08 14.78
N GLU A 353 11.22 12.49 15.11
CA GLU A 353 12.11 11.75 16.02
C GLU A 353 11.64 11.84 17.48
N GLU A 354 10.85 12.86 17.81
CA GLU A 354 10.26 13.05 19.13
C GLU A 354 8.92 12.34 19.26
N GLY A 355 8.56 12.01 20.51
CA GLY A 355 7.28 11.40 20.87
C GLY A 355 7.35 9.88 21.08
N PHE A 356 6.18 9.27 21.25
CA PHE A 356 6.06 7.83 21.51
C PHE A 356 5.83 7.04 20.22
N ALA A 357 6.23 5.77 20.24
CA ALA A 357 5.83 4.83 19.19
C ALA A 357 4.30 4.71 19.12
N ARG A 358 3.80 4.59 17.90
CA ARG A 358 2.36 4.63 17.62
C ARG A 358 1.96 3.43 16.77
N SER A 359 0.85 2.81 17.13
CA SER A 359 0.18 1.83 16.30
C SER A 359 -1.08 2.44 15.69
N CYS A 360 -1.41 2.01 14.47
CA CYS A 360 -2.67 2.40 13.85
C CYS A 360 -3.26 1.29 12.98
N MET A 361 -4.58 1.30 12.87
CA MET A 361 -5.33 0.51 11.89
C MET A 361 -6.14 1.44 11.01
N ILE A 362 -6.24 1.12 9.72
CA ILE A 362 -6.95 1.93 8.72
C ILE A 362 -7.87 1.03 7.93
N MET A 363 -9.16 1.37 7.92
CA MET A 363 -10.19 0.78 7.05
C MET A 363 -10.64 1.82 6.03
N ALA A 364 -10.68 1.46 4.76
CA ALA A 364 -11.16 2.33 3.68
C ALA A 364 -12.48 1.84 3.12
N TYR A 365 -13.38 2.78 2.83
CA TYR A 365 -14.75 2.52 2.40
C TYR A 365 -15.09 3.27 1.12
N HIS A 366 -15.76 2.56 0.20
CA HIS A 366 -16.34 3.13 -1.01
C HIS A 366 -17.84 2.83 -1.06
N ARG A 367 -18.59 3.63 -1.85
CA ARG A 367 -19.94 3.26 -2.28
C ARG A 367 -19.87 1.96 -3.08
N ALA A 368 -20.68 0.98 -2.70
CA ALA A 368 -20.71 -0.32 -3.36
C ALA A 368 -21.05 -0.22 -4.86
N ALA A 369 -21.93 0.71 -5.23
CA ALA A 369 -22.32 0.95 -6.63
C ALA A 369 -21.18 1.54 -7.48
N ASP A 370 -20.31 2.37 -6.89
CA ASP A 370 -19.28 3.09 -7.64
C ASP A 370 -18.00 2.27 -7.82
N ASN A 371 -17.81 1.25 -6.99
CA ASN A 371 -16.68 0.34 -7.05
C ASN A 371 -17.17 -1.05 -6.66
N PRO A 372 -17.87 -1.80 -7.54
CA PRO A 372 -18.37 -3.12 -7.21
C PRO A 372 -17.22 -4.10 -6.99
N GLY A 373 -17.34 -4.96 -5.99
CA GLY A 373 -16.29 -5.93 -5.63
C GLY A 373 -16.59 -6.60 -4.31
N GLN A 374 -15.62 -7.36 -3.81
CA GLN A 374 -15.62 -7.96 -2.48
C GLN A 374 -14.28 -7.70 -1.83
N PHE A 375 -14.26 -7.55 -0.50
CA PHE A 375 -13.03 -7.37 0.27
C PHE A 375 -12.41 -8.72 0.64
N ILE A 376 -13.24 -9.66 1.07
CA ILE A 376 -12.85 -11.00 1.50
C ILE A 376 -13.47 -12.03 0.54
N ALA A 377 -12.70 -13.04 0.17
CA ALA A 377 -13.18 -14.11 -0.69
C ALA A 377 -14.31 -14.91 0.01
N PRO A 378 -15.32 -15.41 -0.72
CA PRO A 378 -16.46 -16.12 -0.13
C PRO A 378 -16.06 -17.28 0.79
N THR A 379 -15.01 -18.02 0.44
CA THR A 379 -14.46 -19.12 1.26
C THR A 379 -13.91 -18.70 2.62
N HIS A 380 -13.82 -17.41 2.88
CA HIS A 380 -13.31 -16.83 4.12
C HIS A 380 -14.32 -15.88 4.79
N LEU A 381 -15.51 -15.68 4.21
CA LEU A 381 -16.56 -14.83 4.80
C LEU A 381 -17.15 -15.46 6.06
N ASP A 382 -17.34 -16.78 6.08
CA ASP A 382 -17.83 -17.54 7.25
C ASP A 382 -16.91 -17.38 8.49
N ALA A 383 -15.64 -17.02 8.28
CA ALA A 383 -14.70 -16.76 9.37
C ALA A 383 -14.89 -15.38 10.03
N VAL A 384 -15.74 -14.53 9.43
CA VAL A 384 -15.97 -13.13 9.82
C VAL A 384 -17.43 -12.87 10.19
N SER A 385 -18.34 -13.68 9.65
CA SER A 385 -19.78 -13.59 9.89
C SER A 385 -20.36 -14.97 10.21
N THR A 386 -21.31 -15.02 11.14
CA THR A 386 -22.07 -16.22 11.47
C THR A 386 -23.43 -16.28 10.76
N ASP A 387 -23.85 -15.21 10.09
CA ASP A 387 -25.14 -15.11 9.39
C ASP A 387 -24.96 -14.43 8.02
N ASP A 388 -25.52 -15.04 6.96
CA ASP A 388 -25.46 -14.55 5.57
C ASP A 388 -26.08 -13.15 5.36
N CYS A 389 -26.68 -12.54 6.38
CA CYS A 389 -27.43 -11.28 6.32
C CYS A 389 -26.98 -10.23 7.35
N ASP A 390 -25.84 -10.39 8.05
CA ASP A 390 -25.36 -9.39 9.00
C ASP A 390 -24.61 -8.22 8.32
N LEU A 391 -24.41 -7.11 9.06
CA LEU A 391 -23.78 -5.91 8.51
C LEU A 391 -22.33 -6.17 8.05
N ASN A 392 -21.61 -7.03 8.77
CA ASN A 392 -20.24 -7.39 8.44
C ASN A 392 -20.16 -8.14 7.11
N SER A 393 -21.04 -9.12 6.87
CA SER A 393 -21.16 -9.81 5.59
C SER A 393 -21.33 -8.84 4.43
N PHE A 394 -22.11 -7.77 4.60
CA PHE A 394 -22.22 -6.71 3.58
C PHE A 394 -20.91 -5.94 3.40
N LEU A 395 -20.25 -5.54 4.47
CA LEU A 395 -19.03 -4.74 4.38
C LEU A 395 -17.86 -5.50 3.73
N PHE A 396 -17.81 -6.82 3.92
CA PHE A 396 -16.73 -7.68 3.43
C PHE A 396 -17.04 -8.39 2.12
N GLY A 397 -18.32 -8.70 1.87
CA GLY A 397 -18.77 -9.54 0.78
C GLY A 397 -18.99 -8.81 -0.55
N LYS A 398 -19.61 -9.52 -1.49
CA LYS A 398 -19.92 -9.01 -2.83
C LYS A 398 -21.29 -8.33 -2.86
N HIS A 399 -21.41 -7.28 -3.66
CA HIS A 399 -22.67 -6.56 -3.86
C HIS A 399 -23.32 -6.90 -5.21
N GLY A 400 -24.65 -6.96 -5.23
CA GLY A 400 -25.47 -7.26 -6.41
C GLY A 400 -26.83 -6.55 -6.41
N ALA A 401 -27.81 -7.08 -7.16
CA ALA A 401 -29.17 -6.55 -7.16
C ALA A 401 -29.79 -6.66 -5.74
N GLY A 402 -30.53 -5.64 -5.30
CA GLY A 402 -31.16 -5.62 -3.97
C GLY A 402 -30.24 -5.29 -2.80
N THR A 403 -28.94 -5.00 -3.05
CA THR A 403 -27.96 -4.64 -2.01
C THR A 403 -28.44 -3.50 -1.10
N GLU A 404 -29.13 -2.51 -1.64
CA GLU A 404 -29.56 -1.34 -0.86
C GLU A 404 -30.54 -1.72 0.26
N GLU A 405 -31.59 -2.46 -0.06
CA GLU A 405 -32.60 -2.87 0.93
C GLU A 405 -31.99 -3.81 1.97
N GLN A 406 -31.14 -4.74 1.54
CA GLN A 406 -30.48 -5.65 2.47
C GLN A 406 -29.51 -4.93 3.40
N PHE A 407 -28.71 -3.99 2.88
CA PHE A 407 -27.80 -3.16 3.67
C PHE A 407 -28.57 -2.31 4.69
N LEU A 408 -29.67 -1.67 4.27
CA LEU A 408 -30.52 -0.89 5.17
C LEU A 408 -31.08 -1.76 6.29
N ARG A 409 -31.63 -2.94 5.98
CA ARG A 409 -32.11 -3.89 7.00
C ARG A 409 -31.02 -4.32 7.97
N ALA A 410 -29.84 -4.69 7.47
CA ALA A 410 -28.72 -5.12 8.29
C ALA A 410 -28.17 -3.99 9.19
N LEU A 411 -28.18 -2.75 8.71
CA LEU A 411 -27.79 -1.60 9.52
C LEU A 411 -28.87 -1.25 10.55
N THR A 412 -30.14 -1.29 10.17
CA THR A 412 -31.28 -0.96 11.03
C THR A 412 -31.52 -2.01 12.12
N SER A 413 -31.21 -3.30 11.89
CA SER A 413 -31.24 -4.30 12.95
C SER A 413 -30.26 -3.99 14.10
N ASN A 414 -29.25 -3.16 13.84
CA ASN A 414 -28.28 -2.67 14.83
C ASN A 414 -28.63 -1.28 15.41
N ALA A 415 -29.84 -0.76 15.16
CA ALA A 415 -30.24 0.59 15.63
C ALA A 415 -30.16 0.77 17.15
N GLY A 416 -30.34 -0.31 17.92
CA GLY A 416 -30.17 -0.29 19.38
C GLY A 416 -28.73 -0.02 19.82
N GLU A 417 -27.75 -0.62 19.13
CA GLU A 417 -26.32 -0.41 19.39
C GLU A 417 -25.92 1.04 19.04
N VAL A 418 -26.41 1.54 17.90
CA VAL A 418 -26.23 2.95 17.49
C VAL A 418 -26.78 3.89 18.56
N ALA A 419 -28.00 3.66 19.05
CA ALA A 419 -28.60 4.48 20.10
C ALA A 419 -27.79 4.46 21.40
N THR A 420 -27.30 3.29 21.79
CA THR A 420 -26.49 3.10 23.00
C THR A 420 -25.20 3.91 22.93
N VAL A 421 -24.45 3.82 21.83
CA VAL A 421 -23.19 4.57 21.69
C VAL A 421 -23.43 6.07 21.54
N MET A 422 -24.49 6.52 20.86
CA MET A 422 -24.83 7.95 20.82
C MET A 422 -25.17 8.50 22.22
N ASP A 423 -25.88 7.74 23.05
CA ASP A 423 -26.14 8.11 24.45
C ASP A 423 -24.84 8.22 25.27
N LYS A 424 -23.93 7.26 25.12
CA LYS A 424 -22.60 7.30 25.76
C LYS A 424 -21.81 8.53 25.33
N LEU A 425 -21.72 8.79 24.03
CA LEU A 425 -21.02 9.95 23.48
C LEU A 425 -21.61 11.28 23.95
N LYS A 426 -22.94 11.38 24.09
CA LYS A 426 -23.60 12.60 24.56
C LYS A 426 -23.42 12.83 26.07
N THR A 427 -23.40 11.75 26.86
CA THR A 427 -23.37 11.81 28.33
C THR A 427 -21.96 11.69 28.93
N GLY A 428 -20.97 11.26 28.14
CA GLY A 428 -19.63 10.93 28.63
C GLY A 428 -19.57 9.60 29.39
N ARG A 429 -20.62 8.77 29.33
CA ARG A 429 -20.66 7.48 30.03
C ARG A 429 -19.56 6.55 29.51
N ASP A 430 -18.95 5.78 30.41
CA ASP A 430 -17.84 4.87 30.14
C ASP A 430 -16.61 5.56 29.52
N GLY A 431 -16.49 6.88 29.68
CA GLY A 431 -15.38 7.65 29.11
C GLY A 431 -15.50 7.95 27.62
N ALA A 432 -16.54 7.47 26.93
CA ALA A 432 -16.74 7.73 25.50
C ALA A 432 -16.98 9.23 25.24
N GLU A 433 -16.35 9.79 24.22
CA GLU A 433 -16.56 11.19 23.85
C GLU A 433 -16.38 11.45 22.36
N VAL A 434 -17.01 12.53 21.88
CA VAL A 434 -16.63 13.18 20.62
C VAL A 434 -15.58 14.24 20.96
N VAL A 435 -14.35 14.03 20.50
CA VAL A 435 -13.23 14.93 20.81
C VAL A 435 -13.47 16.27 20.12
N ALA A 436 -13.54 17.34 20.92
CA ALA A 436 -13.71 18.70 20.42
C ALA A 436 -12.47 19.15 19.62
N GLN A 437 -12.62 19.29 18.31
CA GLN A 437 -11.52 19.57 17.39
C GLN A 437 -10.88 20.95 17.64
N GLU A 438 -11.65 21.94 18.06
CA GLU A 438 -11.13 23.27 18.43
C GLU A 438 -10.08 23.20 19.55
N LYS A 439 -10.22 22.24 20.48
CA LYS A 439 -9.23 22.01 21.55
C LYS A 439 -7.96 21.29 21.07
N ARG A 440 -7.96 20.85 19.81
CA ARG A 440 -6.88 20.13 19.13
C ARG A 440 -6.29 20.94 17.97
N LYS A 441 -6.71 22.19 17.81
CA LYS A 441 -6.10 23.14 16.89
C LYS A 441 -4.66 23.42 17.31
N LEU A 442 -3.73 23.32 16.36
CA LEU A 442 -2.35 23.69 16.61
C LEU A 442 -2.25 25.18 16.96
N THR A 443 -1.50 25.48 18.01
CA THR A 443 -1.06 26.86 18.31
C THR A 443 -0.15 27.38 17.21
N GLN A 444 0.12 28.69 17.17
CA GLN A 444 1.03 29.27 16.19
C GLN A 444 2.42 28.62 16.21
N GLN A 445 2.95 28.31 17.40
CA GLN A 445 4.25 27.66 17.53
C GLN A 445 4.24 26.22 16.99
N GLU A 446 3.20 25.45 17.31
CA GLU A 446 3.04 24.08 16.82
C GLU A 446 2.79 24.03 15.31
N LEU A 447 2.06 25.01 14.77
CA LEU A 447 1.82 25.15 13.35
C LEU A 447 3.13 25.35 12.58
N GLU A 448 4.01 26.23 13.04
CA GLU A 448 5.31 26.45 12.39
C GLU A 448 6.22 25.22 12.50
N LYS A 449 6.21 24.52 13.65
CA LYS A 449 6.91 23.23 13.78
C LYS A 449 6.37 22.18 12.80
N TRP A 450 5.06 22.06 12.69
CA TRP A 450 4.42 21.12 11.76
C TRP A 450 4.75 21.46 10.30
N LYS A 451 4.71 22.74 9.91
CA LYS A 451 5.13 23.18 8.56
C LYS A 451 6.57 22.78 8.29
N ALA A 452 7.48 23.04 9.23
CA ALA A 452 8.89 22.67 9.08
C ALA A 452 9.06 21.16 8.87
N VAL A 453 8.31 20.32 9.61
CA VAL A 453 8.34 18.86 9.39
C VAL A 453 7.76 18.48 8.03
N ALA A 454 6.65 19.09 7.61
CA ALA A 454 5.99 18.79 6.34
C ALA A 454 6.85 19.12 5.11
N ILE A 455 7.74 20.12 5.22
CA ILE A 455 8.56 20.62 4.10
C ILE A 455 10.00 20.09 4.17
N HIS A 456 10.59 20.02 5.37
CA HIS A 456 12.04 19.85 5.54
C HIS A 456 12.47 18.52 6.15
N ALA A 457 11.55 17.60 6.47
CA ALA A 457 11.95 16.27 6.91
C ALA A 457 12.83 15.56 5.83
N PRO A 458 13.79 14.72 6.23
CA PRO A 458 14.74 14.16 5.29
C PRO A 458 14.05 13.19 4.32
N THR A 459 14.39 13.26 3.04
CA THR A 459 13.93 12.30 2.05
C THR A 459 14.55 10.92 2.31
N VAL A 460 13.91 9.88 1.77
CA VAL A 460 14.47 8.51 1.83
C VAL A 460 15.88 8.45 1.20
N GLU A 461 16.19 9.27 0.19
CA GLU A 461 17.54 9.36 -0.38
C GLU A 461 18.53 9.97 0.61
N GLN A 462 18.17 11.06 1.31
CA GLN A 462 19.04 11.70 2.30
C GLN A 462 19.39 10.72 3.43
N LEU A 463 18.38 10.03 3.98
CA LEU A 463 18.60 9.00 5.01
C LEU A 463 19.48 7.85 4.52
N LYS A 464 19.32 7.42 3.26
CA LYS A 464 20.17 6.40 2.65
C LYS A 464 21.63 6.87 2.53
N ILE A 465 21.85 8.13 2.13
CA ILE A 465 23.18 8.73 1.98
C ILE A 465 23.90 8.82 3.33
N GLU A 466 23.19 9.19 4.40
CA GLU A 466 23.75 9.30 5.75
C GLU A 466 24.30 7.98 6.29
N LYS A 467 23.75 6.84 5.86
CA LYS A 467 24.25 5.52 6.25
C LYS A 467 25.59 5.15 5.60
N ALA A 468 26.03 5.87 4.56
CA ALA A 468 27.36 5.79 3.95
C ALA A 468 27.87 4.36 3.65
N PHE A 469 26.99 3.45 3.22
CA PHE A 469 27.31 2.03 3.08
C PHE A 469 27.80 1.62 1.69
N PHE A 470 27.81 2.51 0.69
CA PHE A 470 28.06 2.14 -0.70
C PHE A 470 29.57 2.03 -1.02
N PRO A 471 30.09 0.82 -1.33
CA PRO A 471 31.53 0.59 -1.51
C PRO A 471 31.97 0.89 -2.96
N LEU A 472 31.87 2.15 -3.38
CA LEU A 472 32.18 2.55 -4.76
C LEU A 472 33.63 2.18 -5.14
N GLY A 473 33.80 1.53 -6.30
CA GLY A 473 35.11 1.11 -6.82
C GLY A 473 35.69 -0.15 -6.17
N GLN A 474 35.06 -0.71 -5.13
CA GLN A 474 35.53 -1.93 -4.48
C GLN A 474 35.05 -3.18 -5.21
N GLU A 475 35.79 -4.28 -5.04
CA GLU A 475 35.37 -5.62 -5.47
C GLU A 475 34.69 -6.36 -4.32
N LEU A 476 33.50 -6.89 -4.59
CA LEU A 476 32.67 -7.60 -3.62
C LEU A 476 32.62 -9.09 -3.94
N THR A 477 32.57 -9.93 -2.89
CA THR A 477 32.05 -11.30 -2.99
C THR A 477 30.57 -11.30 -3.34
N GLN A 478 30.03 -12.46 -3.71
CA GLN A 478 28.60 -12.61 -3.96
C GLN A 478 27.72 -12.26 -2.75
N GLU A 479 28.13 -12.63 -1.53
CA GLU A 479 27.33 -12.32 -0.34
C GLU A 479 27.39 -10.82 0.01
N GLU A 480 28.56 -10.18 -0.13
CA GLU A 480 28.68 -8.71 0.03
C GLU A 480 27.86 -7.97 -1.03
N PHE A 481 27.84 -8.47 -2.28
CA PHE A 481 26.98 -7.93 -3.33
C PHE A 481 25.49 -8.06 -2.98
N VAL A 482 25.05 -9.24 -2.54
CA VAL A 482 23.68 -9.47 -2.07
C VAL A 482 23.31 -8.51 -0.95
N GLN A 483 24.20 -8.34 0.04
CA GLN A 483 23.97 -7.44 1.18
C GLN A 483 23.86 -5.98 0.74
N LEU A 484 24.73 -5.52 -0.17
CA LEU A 484 24.67 -4.17 -0.71
C LEU A 484 23.33 -3.91 -1.43
N ILE A 485 22.93 -4.81 -2.34
CA ILE A 485 21.68 -4.65 -3.09
C ILE A 485 20.48 -4.71 -2.15
N HIS A 486 20.49 -5.62 -1.18
CA HIS A 486 19.47 -5.70 -0.14
C HIS A 486 19.34 -4.38 0.63
N GLN A 487 20.44 -3.82 1.12
CA GLN A 487 20.45 -2.52 1.81
C GLN A 487 19.90 -1.40 0.94
N MET A 488 20.28 -1.33 -0.34
CA MET A 488 19.71 -0.35 -1.27
C MET A 488 18.19 -0.49 -1.40
N MET A 489 17.71 -1.72 -1.62
CA MET A 489 16.30 -1.99 -1.86
C MET A 489 15.43 -1.75 -0.62
N VAL A 490 15.97 -1.93 0.60
CA VAL A 490 15.27 -1.62 1.86
C VAL A 490 14.87 -0.14 1.92
N PHE A 491 15.71 0.77 1.42
CA PHE A 491 15.38 2.19 1.29
C PHE A 491 14.54 2.47 0.04
N ASP A 492 15.02 2.05 -1.13
CA ASP A 492 14.44 2.44 -2.42
C ASP A 492 13.01 1.91 -2.58
N LYS A 493 12.64 0.79 -1.93
CA LYS A 493 11.25 0.33 -1.94
C LYS A 493 10.29 1.27 -1.22
N HIS A 494 10.76 2.24 -0.44
CA HIS A 494 9.95 3.29 0.20
C HIS A 494 10.14 4.67 -0.44
N GLY A 495 10.92 4.76 -1.52
CA GLY A 495 11.03 5.99 -2.30
C GLY A 495 9.75 6.32 -3.07
N PRO A 496 9.68 7.54 -3.63
CA PRO A 496 8.54 8.03 -4.37
C PRO A 496 8.27 7.18 -5.61
N LEU A 497 6.99 6.97 -5.91
CA LEU A 497 6.49 6.44 -7.17
C LEU A 497 5.40 7.39 -7.67
N ASP A 498 5.42 7.74 -8.96
CA ASP A 498 4.35 8.52 -9.57
C ASP A 498 3.63 7.68 -10.62
N LEU A 499 2.53 7.05 -10.20
CA LEU A 499 1.70 6.23 -11.08
C LEU A 499 0.44 7.00 -11.48
N ILE A 500 -0.07 6.74 -12.68
CA ILE A 500 -1.35 7.32 -13.12
C ILE A 500 -2.51 6.78 -12.27
N LEU A 501 -3.47 7.65 -12.01
CA LEU A 501 -4.77 7.39 -11.41
C LEU A 501 -5.85 7.65 -12.47
N TYR A 502 -6.76 6.70 -12.65
CA TYR A 502 -7.68 6.67 -13.79
C TYR A 502 -9.12 6.87 -13.33
N SER A 503 -9.91 7.55 -14.16
CA SER A 503 -11.32 7.84 -13.85
C SER A 503 -12.24 6.61 -13.88
N ASP A 504 -11.80 5.51 -14.51
CA ASP A 504 -12.48 4.21 -14.52
C ASP A 504 -12.01 3.27 -13.39
N SER A 505 -11.10 3.73 -12.53
CA SER A 505 -10.57 3.01 -11.37
C SER A 505 -9.77 1.74 -11.67
N HIS A 506 -9.25 1.55 -12.89
CA HIS A 506 -8.45 0.35 -13.16
C HIS A 506 -7.08 0.34 -12.43
N GLU A 507 -6.66 1.46 -11.83
CA GLU A 507 -5.53 1.48 -10.88
C GLU A 507 -5.73 0.53 -9.69
N GLU A 508 -6.97 0.25 -9.30
CA GLU A 508 -7.29 -0.63 -8.18
C GLU A 508 -6.74 -2.05 -8.40
N ILE A 509 -6.66 -2.50 -9.66
CA ILE A 509 -6.18 -3.82 -10.05
C ILE A 509 -4.72 -4.03 -9.60
N ARG A 510 -3.86 -3.00 -9.65
CA ARG A 510 -2.42 -3.12 -9.33
C ARG A 510 -2.11 -3.17 -7.83
N LYS A 511 -3.07 -2.83 -6.97
CA LYS A 511 -2.84 -2.59 -5.52
C LYS A 511 -2.17 -3.77 -4.84
N TRP A 512 -2.61 -5.00 -5.10
CA TRP A 512 -2.01 -6.20 -4.50
C TRP A 512 -0.53 -6.33 -4.83
N ALA A 513 -0.16 -6.29 -6.12
CA ALA A 513 1.23 -6.42 -6.56
C ALA A 513 2.10 -5.27 -6.04
N ARG A 514 1.57 -4.04 -6.02
CA ARG A 514 2.27 -2.88 -5.46
C ARG A 514 2.56 -3.07 -3.96
N ASN A 515 1.55 -3.46 -3.19
CA ASN A 515 1.68 -3.66 -1.74
C ASN A 515 2.61 -4.83 -1.40
N GLN A 516 2.56 -5.93 -2.16
CA GLN A 516 3.50 -7.05 -2.05
C GLN A 516 4.97 -6.60 -2.12
N ILE A 517 5.28 -5.65 -3.01
CA ILE A 517 6.64 -5.13 -3.19
C ILE A 517 6.97 -4.11 -2.10
N ARG A 518 6.08 -3.12 -1.91
CA ARG A 518 6.27 -2.02 -0.96
C ARG A 518 6.44 -2.53 0.47
N GLU A 519 5.61 -3.47 0.88
CA GLU A 519 5.52 -3.97 2.25
C GLU A 519 6.20 -5.33 2.43
N MET A 520 7.03 -5.73 1.46
CA MET A 520 7.81 -6.95 1.57
C MET A 520 8.69 -6.94 2.81
N ARG A 521 8.67 -8.08 3.52
CA ARG A 521 9.58 -8.30 4.65
C ARG A 521 11.04 -8.26 4.23
N VAL A 522 11.86 -7.70 5.10
CA VAL A 522 13.29 -7.45 4.85
C VAL A 522 14.07 -8.76 4.63
N ASP A 523 13.74 -9.83 5.38
CA ASP A 523 14.30 -11.18 5.23
C ASP A 523 13.91 -11.82 3.88
N ARG A 524 12.63 -11.67 3.49
CA ARG A 524 12.11 -12.14 2.20
C ARG A 524 12.79 -11.41 1.03
N LEU A 525 13.03 -10.11 1.15
CA LEU A 525 13.74 -9.33 0.13
C LEU A 525 15.16 -9.87 -0.08
N GLN A 526 15.91 -10.12 1.00
CA GLN A 526 17.27 -10.68 0.91
C GLN A 526 17.27 -12.06 0.26
N SER A 527 16.35 -12.95 0.67
CA SER A 527 16.25 -14.30 0.11
C SER A 527 15.86 -14.29 -1.37
N ARG A 528 15.08 -13.30 -1.83
CA ARG A 528 14.80 -13.08 -3.25
C ARG A 528 16.08 -12.74 -4.00
N ILE A 529 16.85 -11.75 -3.54
CA ILE A 529 18.07 -11.30 -4.23
C ILE A 529 19.16 -12.38 -4.29
N ARG A 530 19.29 -13.22 -3.26
CA ARG A 530 20.21 -14.38 -3.30
C ARG A 530 19.96 -15.31 -4.48
N LYS A 531 18.70 -15.47 -4.92
CA LYS A 531 18.37 -16.31 -6.09
C LYS A 531 18.78 -15.66 -7.42
N TRP A 532 18.86 -14.34 -7.47
CA TRP A 532 19.23 -13.59 -8.68
C TRP A 532 20.74 -13.36 -8.81
N ALA A 533 21.45 -13.18 -7.70
CA ALA A 533 22.87 -12.81 -7.69
C ALA A 533 23.79 -13.71 -8.57
N PRO A 534 23.63 -15.04 -8.62
CA PRO A 534 24.48 -15.88 -9.48
C PRO A 534 24.32 -15.62 -10.99
N MET A 535 23.24 -14.97 -11.41
CA MET A 535 22.98 -14.60 -12.81
C MET A 535 23.47 -13.20 -13.16
N MET A 536 23.95 -12.45 -12.17
CA MET A 536 24.38 -11.06 -12.32
C MET A 536 25.86 -10.96 -12.66
N ALA A 537 26.26 -10.00 -13.48
CA ALA A 537 27.66 -9.61 -13.65
C ALA A 537 27.95 -8.29 -12.91
N SER A 538 29.23 -7.90 -12.81
CA SER A 538 29.61 -6.56 -12.36
C SER A 538 28.84 -5.49 -13.14
N PRO A 539 28.33 -4.43 -12.48
CA PRO A 539 27.63 -3.35 -13.18
C PRO A 539 28.55 -2.69 -14.20
N THR A 540 28.05 -2.41 -15.41
CA THR A 540 28.77 -1.67 -16.44
C THR A 540 27.88 -0.60 -17.03
N ARG A 541 28.46 0.37 -17.75
CA ARG A 541 27.69 1.39 -18.48
C ARG A 541 26.67 0.80 -19.46
N HIS A 542 26.88 -0.42 -19.96
CA HIS A 542 25.96 -1.07 -20.92
C HIS A 542 24.69 -1.59 -20.24
N HIS A 543 24.69 -1.72 -18.91
CA HIS A 543 23.51 -2.06 -18.15
C HIS A 543 22.58 -0.86 -17.93
N LEU A 544 23.05 0.39 -18.18
CA LEU A 544 22.21 1.57 -18.06
C LEU A 544 21.24 1.65 -19.24
N GLN A 545 20.00 1.19 -19.03
CA GLN A 545 18.93 1.25 -20.03
C GLN A 545 18.31 2.65 -20.08
N SER A 546 17.84 3.09 -21.25
CA SER A 546 17.00 4.29 -21.36
C SER A 546 15.60 4.04 -20.79
N PRO A 547 14.86 5.09 -20.42
CA PRO A 547 13.45 4.95 -20.02
C PRO A 547 12.60 4.18 -21.04
N GLU A 548 12.80 4.41 -22.34
CA GLU A 548 12.07 3.75 -23.43
C GLU A 548 12.40 2.25 -23.52
N GLN A 549 13.66 1.88 -23.30
CA GLN A 549 14.08 0.47 -23.24
C GLN A 549 13.45 -0.23 -22.04
N LEU A 550 13.41 0.41 -20.88
CA LEU A 550 12.76 -0.13 -19.68
C LEU A 550 11.25 -0.28 -19.87
N LYS A 551 10.59 0.69 -20.52
CA LYS A 551 9.19 0.58 -20.92
C LYS A 551 8.98 -0.62 -21.85
N ALA A 552 9.80 -0.78 -22.87
CA ALA A 552 9.68 -1.91 -23.80
C ALA A 552 9.85 -3.27 -23.10
N ILE A 553 10.71 -3.35 -22.08
CA ILE A 553 10.83 -4.56 -21.23
C ILE A 553 9.53 -4.76 -20.41
N ALA A 554 8.99 -3.70 -19.81
CA ALA A 554 7.76 -3.77 -19.04
C ALA A 554 6.56 -4.23 -19.90
N ASP A 555 6.44 -3.70 -21.11
CA ASP A 555 5.40 -4.09 -22.09
C ASP A 555 5.52 -5.59 -22.45
N GLN A 556 6.75 -6.09 -22.66
CA GLN A 556 7.00 -7.52 -22.92
C GLN A 556 6.60 -8.40 -21.73
N LEU A 557 6.96 -8.00 -20.50
CA LEU A 557 6.57 -8.72 -19.29
C LEU A 557 5.05 -8.73 -19.08
N ALA A 558 4.36 -7.64 -19.40
CA ALA A 558 2.90 -7.57 -19.34
C ALA A 558 2.23 -8.52 -20.36
N VAL A 559 2.82 -8.67 -21.56
CA VAL A 559 2.38 -9.67 -22.55
C VAL A 559 2.58 -11.08 -22.00
N ILE A 560 3.74 -11.38 -21.40
CA ILE A 560 4.02 -12.68 -20.78
C ILE A 560 2.98 -12.99 -19.70
N ALA A 561 2.74 -12.07 -18.76
CA ALA A 561 1.72 -12.23 -17.73
C ALA A 561 0.32 -12.53 -18.30
N THR A 562 -0.01 -11.93 -19.45
CA THR A 562 -1.30 -12.16 -20.13
C THR A 562 -1.40 -13.57 -20.74
N ARG A 563 -0.29 -14.18 -21.18
CA ARG A 563 -0.30 -15.55 -21.72
C ARG A 563 -0.74 -16.55 -20.65
N ASP A 564 -0.29 -16.40 -19.41
CA ASP A 564 -0.64 -17.30 -18.30
C ASP A 564 -2.08 -17.13 -17.83
N ILE A 565 -2.61 -15.90 -17.83
CA ILE A 565 -4.04 -15.66 -17.57
C ILE A 565 -4.90 -16.49 -18.54
N LYS A 566 -4.53 -16.51 -19.82
CA LYS A 566 -5.26 -17.28 -20.86
C LYS A 566 -5.02 -18.79 -20.77
N ALA A 567 -3.83 -19.21 -20.33
CA ALA A 567 -3.45 -20.61 -20.24
C ALA A 567 -4.06 -21.35 -19.03
N HIS A 568 -4.77 -20.66 -18.12
CA HIS A 568 -5.27 -21.21 -16.85
C HIS A 568 -4.16 -21.78 -15.95
N ASN A 569 -2.95 -21.24 -16.04
CA ASN A 569 -1.85 -21.67 -15.17
C ASN A 569 -2.12 -21.23 -13.72
N ARG A 570 -1.88 -22.15 -12.78
CA ARG A 570 -2.09 -21.89 -11.35
C ARG A 570 -0.91 -21.09 -10.80
N ALA A 571 -1.13 -19.82 -10.46
CA ALA A 571 -0.11 -19.02 -9.80
C ALA A 571 0.35 -19.67 -8.48
N ILE A 572 1.66 -19.77 -8.30
CA ILE A 572 2.26 -20.16 -7.02
C ILE A 572 2.17 -18.95 -6.08
N LEU A 573 1.22 -18.99 -5.14
CA LEU A 573 1.00 -17.95 -4.13
C LEU A 573 1.50 -18.41 -2.76
N ASP A 574 1.80 -17.44 -1.91
CA ASP A 574 2.06 -17.69 -0.49
C ASP A 574 0.73 -18.13 0.19
N PRO A 575 0.70 -19.19 1.02
CA PRO A 575 -0.54 -19.65 1.66
C PRO A 575 -1.27 -18.60 2.51
N THR A 576 -0.57 -17.56 2.96
CA THR A 576 -1.17 -16.46 3.72
C THR A 576 -1.96 -15.48 2.84
N GLU A 577 -1.72 -15.46 1.53
CA GLU A 577 -2.37 -14.53 0.60
C GLU A 577 -3.76 -15.02 0.24
N LYS A 578 -4.77 -14.15 0.42
CA LYS A 578 -6.18 -14.48 0.14
C LYS A 578 -6.70 -13.97 -1.20
N ILE A 579 -5.81 -13.62 -2.12
CA ILE A 579 -6.15 -13.23 -3.50
C ILE A 579 -6.36 -14.45 -4.39
N SER A 580 -7.22 -14.34 -5.41
CA SER A 580 -7.33 -15.37 -6.44
C SER A 580 -6.07 -15.40 -7.32
N GLN A 581 -5.75 -16.56 -7.89
CA GLN A 581 -4.59 -16.71 -8.78
C GLN A 581 -4.72 -15.86 -10.05
N GLU A 582 -5.92 -15.74 -10.60
CA GLU A 582 -6.21 -14.91 -11.77
C GLU A 582 -6.00 -13.42 -11.47
N ASP A 583 -6.53 -12.96 -10.34
CA ASP A 583 -6.39 -11.55 -9.93
C ASP A 583 -4.94 -11.20 -9.59
N ALA A 584 -4.16 -12.15 -9.06
CA ALA A 584 -2.73 -11.95 -8.87
C ALA A 584 -2.01 -11.66 -10.20
N PHE A 585 -2.29 -12.41 -11.27
CA PHE A 585 -1.68 -12.16 -12.58
C PHE A 585 -2.18 -10.83 -13.19
N ARG A 586 -3.47 -10.53 -13.07
CA ARG A 586 -4.04 -9.23 -13.49
C ARG A 586 -3.35 -8.08 -12.77
N SER A 587 -3.12 -8.22 -11.47
CA SER A 587 -2.47 -7.20 -10.65
C SER A 587 -1.03 -6.94 -11.07
N VAL A 588 -0.24 -8.00 -11.31
CA VAL A 588 1.14 -7.87 -11.80
C VAL A 588 1.17 -7.27 -13.21
N LYS A 589 0.29 -7.70 -14.10
CA LYS A 589 0.17 -7.15 -15.47
C LYS A 589 -0.16 -5.66 -15.45
N GLN A 590 -1.13 -5.24 -14.64
CA GLN A 590 -1.48 -3.82 -14.52
C GLN A 590 -0.30 -3.02 -13.96
N LEU A 591 0.34 -3.51 -12.90
CA LEU A 591 1.50 -2.85 -12.31
C LEU A 591 2.65 -2.69 -13.31
N LEU A 592 2.96 -3.71 -14.12
CA LEU A 592 3.99 -3.63 -15.16
C LEU A 592 3.66 -2.57 -16.22
N THR A 593 2.41 -2.50 -16.67
CA THR A 593 1.94 -1.47 -17.61
C THR A 593 2.17 -0.07 -17.03
N ASP A 594 1.72 0.15 -15.79
CA ASP A 594 1.78 1.46 -15.14
C ASP A 594 3.22 1.87 -14.82
N LEU A 595 4.08 0.93 -14.40
CA LEU A 595 5.50 1.20 -14.17
C LEU A 595 6.27 1.49 -15.46
N GLY A 596 5.91 0.83 -16.57
CA GLY A 596 6.47 1.12 -17.90
C GLY A 596 6.10 2.51 -18.40
N GLU A 597 4.93 3.03 -18.01
CA GLU A 597 4.54 4.41 -18.23
C GLU A 597 5.33 5.35 -17.30
N ALA A 598 5.33 5.09 -16.00
CA ALA A 598 5.95 5.95 -14.98
C ALA A 598 7.47 6.11 -15.14
N ILE A 599 8.19 5.07 -15.60
CA ILE A 599 9.65 5.13 -15.78
C ILE A 599 10.06 6.19 -16.82
N THR A 600 9.15 6.56 -17.73
CA THR A 600 9.38 7.60 -18.76
C THR A 600 9.07 9.02 -18.28
N ARG A 601 8.47 9.18 -17.08
CA ARG A 601 8.06 10.47 -16.51
C ARG A 601 8.68 10.75 -15.14
N CYS A 602 9.80 10.11 -14.82
CA CYS A 602 10.49 10.36 -13.57
C CYS A 602 11.06 11.80 -13.53
N GLU A 603 10.70 12.54 -12.49
CA GLU A 603 11.11 13.91 -12.20
C GLU A 603 12.43 13.97 -11.41
N SER A 604 12.75 12.90 -10.69
CA SER A 604 13.96 12.82 -9.85
C SER A 604 14.69 11.50 -10.03
N ARG A 605 16.00 11.49 -9.72
CA ARG A 605 16.81 10.27 -9.72
C ARG A 605 16.33 9.23 -8.69
N GLN A 606 15.71 9.69 -7.60
CA GLN A 606 15.16 8.84 -6.56
C GLN A 606 13.88 8.14 -7.03
N THR A 607 13.00 8.87 -7.73
CA THR A 607 11.80 8.32 -8.37
C THR A 607 12.20 7.29 -9.42
N PHE A 608 13.19 7.60 -10.27
CA PHE A 608 13.70 6.64 -11.26
C PHE A 608 14.27 5.36 -10.63
N LEU A 609 15.06 5.47 -9.56
CA LEU A 609 15.57 4.31 -8.82
C LEU A 609 14.45 3.45 -8.23
N SER A 610 13.45 4.10 -7.62
CA SER A 610 12.29 3.42 -7.01
C SER A 610 11.44 2.73 -8.07
N THR A 611 11.14 3.39 -9.19
CA THR A 611 10.41 2.80 -10.32
C THR A 611 11.19 1.65 -10.96
N SER A 612 12.50 1.78 -11.13
CA SER A 612 13.36 0.69 -11.64
C SER A 612 13.36 -0.52 -10.70
N LEU A 613 13.36 -0.30 -9.38
CA LEU A 613 13.24 -1.38 -8.40
C LEU A 613 11.89 -2.07 -8.51
N PHE A 614 10.80 -1.30 -8.57
CA PHE A 614 9.45 -1.85 -8.70
C PHE A 614 9.28 -2.66 -9.99
N LEU A 615 9.85 -2.21 -11.11
CA LEU A 615 9.86 -2.98 -12.36
C LEU A 615 10.53 -4.34 -12.19
N PHE A 616 11.72 -4.37 -11.59
CA PHE A 616 12.42 -5.62 -11.31
C PHE A 616 11.61 -6.53 -10.36
N MET A 617 11.06 -5.98 -9.27
CA MET A 617 10.33 -6.77 -8.28
C MET A 617 8.97 -7.28 -8.80
N ALA A 618 8.33 -6.56 -9.71
CA ALA A 618 7.16 -7.04 -10.44
C ALA A 618 7.52 -8.22 -11.36
N CYS A 619 8.67 -8.15 -12.04
CA CYS A 619 9.22 -9.26 -12.81
C CYS A 619 9.57 -10.48 -11.93
N ASP A 620 10.24 -10.29 -10.78
CA ASP A 620 10.51 -11.38 -9.84
C ASP A 620 9.22 -12.02 -9.33
N THR A 621 8.20 -11.22 -9.05
CA THR A 621 6.89 -11.73 -8.62
C THR A 621 6.24 -12.56 -9.73
N LEU A 622 6.26 -12.09 -10.99
CA LEU A 622 5.80 -12.86 -12.14
C LEU A 622 6.53 -14.20 -12.28
N CYS A 623 7.87 -14.18 -12.24
CA CYS A 623 8.70 -15.38 -12.33
C CYS A 623 8.37 -16.38 -11.21
N ARG A 624 8.09 -15.91 -9.99
CA ARG A 624 7.75 -16.77 -8.86
C ARG A 624 6.39 -17.42 -9.01
N MET A 625 5.40 -16.67 -9.49
CA MET A 625 4.06 -17.21 -9.73
C MET A 625 4.07 -18.33 -10.78
N GLN A 626 4.98 -18.24 -11.76
CA GLN A 626 5.17 -19.27 -12.79
C GLN A 626 6.16 -20.38 -12.37
N GLY A 627 6.99 -20.12 -11.35
CA GLY A 627 8.18 -20.89 -11.01
C GLY A 627 9.43 -20.32 -11.69
N ILE A 628 10.45 -19.93 -10.92
CA ILE A 628 11.59 -19.15 -11.45
C ILE A 628 12.37 -19.86 -12.58
N ALA A 629 12.34 -21.18 -12.62
CA ALA A 629 13.02 -21.99 -13.63
C ALA A 629 12.16 -22.26 -14.88
N SER A 630 10.84 -22.00 -14.84
CA SER A 630 9.92 -22.37 -15.91
C SER A 630 9.84 -21.33 -17.04
N ASN A 631 10.19 -20.07 -16.78
CA ASN A 631 10.07 -18.98 -17.75
C ASN A 631 11.42 -18.27 -18.00
N GLU A 632 12.17 -18.79 -18.96
CA GLU A 632 13.47 -18.24 -19.36
C GLU A 632 13.38 -16.82 -19.95
N GLU A 633 12.29 -16.52 -20.68
CA GLU A 633 12.05 -15.18 -21.27
C GLU A 633 11.93 -14.13 -20.16
N ALA A 634 11.02 -14.33 -19.20
CA ALA A 634 10.84 -13.43 -18.08
C ALA A 634 12.10 -13.31 -17.20
N ARG A 635 12.79 -14.44 -16.96
CA ARG A 635 14.04 -14.46 -16.19
C ARG A 635 15.14 -13.62 -16.86
N THR A 636 15.29 -13.71 -18.18
CA THR A 636 16.27 -12.93 -18.94
C THR A 636 15.99 -11.43 -18.84
N LEU A 637 14.73 -11.03 -18.97
CA LEU A 637 14.30 -9.64 -18.78
C LEU A 637 14.54 -9.18 -17.33
N GLY A 638 14.29 -10.04 -16.34
CA GLY A 638 14.56 -9.77 -14.93
C GLY A 638 16.04 -9.50 -14.63
N VAL A 639 16.97 -10.24 -15.24
CA VAL A 639 18.41 -9.97 -15.13
C VAL A 639 18.76 -8.59 -15.69
N GLN A 640 18.17 -8.19 -16.82
CA GLN A 640 18.39 -6.87 -17.41
C GLN A 640 17.86 -5.75 -16.50
N LEU A 641 16.68 -5.92 -15.92
CA LEU A 641 16.08 -4.96 -15.00
C LEU A 641 16.91 -4.80 -13.72
N LEU A 642 17.37 -5.91 -13.12
CA LEU A 642 18.24 -5.87 -11.94
C LEU A 642 19.58 -5.22 -12.28
N ALA A 643 20.18 -5.55 -13.43
CA ALA A 643 21.44 -4.95 -13.87
C ALA A 643 21.32 -3.43 -14.05
N ASN A 644 20.20 -2.97 -14.62
CA ASN A 644 19.89 -1.55 -14.74
C ASN A 644 19.75 -0.88 -13.37
N TYR A 645 18.99 -1.48 -12.45
CA TYR A 645 18.80 -0.93 -11.10
C TYR A 645 20.14 -0.78 -10.37
N VAL A 646 20.96 -1.83 -10.36
CA VAL A 646 22.29 -1.82 -9.72
C VAL A 646 23.21 -0.78 -10.37
N ALA A 647 23.30 -0.77 -11.70
CA ALA A 647 24.12 0.20 -12.42
C ALA A 647 23.65 1.65 -12.17
N THR A 648 22.34 1.87 -12.09
CA THR A 648 21.78 3.19 -11.76
C THR A 648 22.13 3.59 -10.32
N GLY A 649 22.13 2.65 -9.37
CA GLY A 649 22.61 2.90 -8.01
C GLY A 649 24.07 3.37 -7.96
N VAL A 650 24.97 2.69 -8.70
CA VAL A 650 26.37 3.12 -8.84
C VAL A 650 26.49 4.51 -9.47
N LEU A 651 25.66 4.79 -10.49
CA LEU A 651 25.64 6.09 -11.17
C LEU A 651 25.23 7.22 -10.20
N VAL A 652 24.18 7.00 -9.41
CA VAL A 652 23.69 7.96 -8.41
C VAL A 652 24.73 8.18 -7.33
N GLU A 653 25.36 7.12 -6.81
CA GLU A 653 26.42 7.23 -5.80
C GLU A 653 27.61 8.05 -6.31
N LYS A 654 28.07 7.79 -7.55
CA LYS A 654 29.11 8.62 -8.19
C LYS A 654 28.74 10.09 -8.26
N GLN A 655 27.48 10.41 -8.54
CA GLN A 655 27.02 11.80 -8.58
C GLN A 655 27.02 12.43 -7.19
N ILE A 656 26.61 11.68 -6.15
CA ILE A 656 26.61 12.15 -4.76
C ILE A 656 28.04 12.48 -4.31
N GLN A 657 29.00 11.58 -4.57
CA GLN A 657 30.39 11.81 -4.20
C GLN A 657 31.00 13.01 -4.91
N GLN A 658 30.69 13.21 -6.20
CA GLN A 658 31.15 14.40 -6.97
C GLN A 658 30.60 15.72 -6.46
N LYS A 659 29.44 15.74 -5.79
CA LYS A 659 28.87 16.96 -5.20
C LYS A 659 29.43 17.26 -3.81
N LYS A 660 30.07 16.28 -3.16
CA LYS A 660 30.70 16.42 -1.84
C LYS A 660 32.18 16.80 -1.92
N SER A 661 32.85 16.42 -3.02
CA SER A 661 34.21 16.86 -3.39
C SER A 661 34.20 18.24 -3.98
#